data_AF-A0A956B0D7-F1
#
_entry.id   AF-A0A956B0D7-F1
#
_cell.length_a   1.000
_cell.length_b   1.000
_cell.length_c   1.000
_cell.angle_alpha   90.00
_cell.angle_beta   90.00
_cell.angle_gamma   90.00
#
_symmetry.space_group_name_H-M   'P 1'
#
loop_
_entity.id
_entity.type
_entity.pdbx_description
1 polymer ?
#
loop_
_entity_poly.entity_id
_entity_poly.type
_entity_poly.pdbx_seq_one_letter_code
_entity_poly.pdbx_strand_id
1 'polypeptide(L)'
;MKGLESASLIWRMAWRNVRLQRGKSLIVGAIFLFGTALVVVSSAVVDAMDRGMAHSIVHSLAGHLQLYSKDAKEKLAIYGDEFAGMPDFGVIANFAKVAEVVEKVPGVKAVVPMGSQIAMAVGGNELDRRLAGLRAAVKAGDQGAVNHRVAHIRQLIQLLLDDLETGRALTEDTPEQRQRFAMAQRAVSDEFWAEFNHEPLPALEFLENKIAPLQAEGDFIGLWYLGTDLDAFANEFSTFEVVLGERVPEGQRGFLFNHGFYEDVMKNVVARTLDQLVLAADQGKTLAGDAELRSKRDRAVRQYRRILFQLDAQQNAALTEKLRAFLGRGEGDLAELLQAFLAVDDDTLRARHAWFYEHIAPTVELYKVKVGDELTLRSLTPSGYTRALNIKVWGTFRFAGMERSMIAKQHNLIDLISFRDLFGFMTPQRKKEIDAIRAKVGVEDVAREDAEDALFGGDEALVVDAQAAPTAAPGQIELNAGLAPPKAAERFTQAQIRDGLAQHAAVLLEDESPANVAAKLKEVQQALDAAGLPVQVVDWQAASGMVGQLVVVVRVVLLAVILLLAVVALVVINNTMVMATMERVKEIGTMRAIGAGRKFVVRLFLTETLALGLVAGGLGALLGAGLVAALHAVGVPASNEFTAFMFSGDYLRPTVEVRHLLLALGTVVVIGVLSTFYPARLAARILPAEAMRAGDG
;
A
#
# COMPACT_ATOMS: atom_id res chain seq x y z
N MET A 1 42.75 2.36 -51.25
CA MET A 1 43.76 1.52 -50.54
C MET A 1 44.56 2.26 -49.44
N LYS A 2 44.92 3.56 -49.56
CA LYS A 2 45.68 4.32 -48.51
C LYS A 2 45.02 4.42 -47.11
N GLY A 3 43.69 4.28 -47.00
CA GLY A 3 42.97 4.40 -45.71
C GLY A 3 43.12 3.17 -44.79
N LEU A 4 43.06 1.96 -45.35
CA LEU A 4 43.11 0.70 -44.58
C LEU A 4 44.51 0.42 -44.00
N GLU A 5 45.58 0.69 -44.77
CA GLU A 5 46.96 0.58 -44.27
C GLU A 5 47.22 1.54 -43.11
N SER A 6 46.70 2.78 -43.20
CA SER A 6 46.85 3.77 -42.13
C SER A 6 46.16 3.37 -40.81
N ALA A 7 45.00 2.71 -40.89
CA ALA A 7 44.27 2.22 -39.72
C ALA A 7 45.01 1.04 -39.06
N SER A 8 45.52 0.10 -39.87
CA SER A 8 46.30 -1.05 -39.38
C SER A 8 47.60 -0.61 -38.68
N LEU A 9 48.25 0.45 -39.19
CA LEU A 9 49.45 1.04 -38.60
C LEU A 9 49.15 1.69 -37.25
N ILE A 10 48.08 2.50 -37.16
CA ILE A 10 47.66 3.15 -35.91
C ILE A 10 47.33 2.09 -34.84
N TRP A 11 46.63 1.02 -35.21
CA TRP A 11 46.30 -0.06 -34.29
C TRP A 11 47.53 -0.77 -33.73
N ARG A 12 48.49 -1.12 -34.62
CA ARG A 12 49.76 -1.75 -34.20
C ARG A 12 50.59 -0.84 -33.29
N MET A 13 50.66 0.45 -33.62
CA MET A 13 51.37 1.44 -32.80
C MET A 13 50.71 1.63 -31.43
N ALA A 14 49.37 1.73 -31.40
CA ALA A 14 48.60 1.85 -30.16
C ALA A 14 48.87 0.67 -29.22
N TRP A 15 48.79 -0.57 -29.72
CA TRP A 15 49.04 -1.76 -28.89
C TRP A 15 50.48 -1.87 -28.40
N ARG A 16 51.44 -1.44 -29.22
CA ARG A 16 52.85 -1.34 -28.81
C ARG A 16 53.01 -0.35 -27.67
N ASN A 17 52.38 0.82 -27.77
CA ASN A 17 52.43 1.87 -26.75
C ASN A 17 51.83 1.41 -25.41
N VAL A 18 50.67 0.74 -25.44
CA VAL A 18 50.05 0.14 -24.24
C VAL A 18 51.03 -0.80 -23.53
N ARG A 19 51.74 -1.66 -24.28
CA ARG A 19 52.68 -2.63 -23.70
C ARG A 19 53.95 -2.00 -23.13
N LEU A 20 54.38 -0.86 -23.67
CA LEU A 20 55.58 -0.15 -23.23
C LEU A 20 55.33 0.63 -21.93
N GLN A 21 54.13 1.20 -21.76
CA GLN A 21 53.78 1.96 -20.55
C GLN A 21 52.84 1.18 -19.63
N ARG A 22 53.34 0.06 -19.09
CA ARG A 22 52.54 -0.87 -18.28
C ARG A 22 51.89 -0.22 -17.07
N GLY A 23 52.59 0.67 -16.34
CA GLY A 23 52.04 1.30 -15.14
C GLY A 23 50.80 2.16 -15.40
N LYS A 24 50.87 3.10 -16.34
CA LYS A 24 49.75 3.99 -16.67
C LYS A 24 48.61 3.26 -17.39
N SER A 25 48.98 2.34 -18.27
CA SER A 25 48.01 1.47 -18.95
C SER A 25 47.26 0.58 -17.94
N LEU A 26 47.92 0.11 -16.88
CA LEU A 26 47.28 -0.63 -15.80
C LEU A 26 46.32 0.26 -15.00
N ILE A 27 46.69 1.50 -14.68
CA ILE A 27 45.81 2.43 -13.96
C ILE A 27 44.54 2.70 -14.79
N VAL A 28 44.69 3.12 -16.05
CA VAL A 28 43.55 3.41 -16.93
C VAL A 28 42.72 2.14 -17.18
N GLY A 29 43.38 0.99 -17.32
CA GLY A 29 42.72 -0.31 -17.53
C GLY A 29 41.93 -0.73 -16.29
N ALA A 30 42.48 -0.58 -15.09
CA ALA A 30 41.79 -0.88 -13.84
C ALA A 30 40.55 0.01 -13.64
N ILE A 31 40.64 1.30 -13.98
CA ILE A 31 39.50 2.23 -13.93
C ILE A 31 38.41 1.79 -14.91
N PHE A 32 38.74 1.45 -16.16
CA PHE A 32 37.76 0.94 -17.10
C PHE A 32 37.16 -0.40 -16.67
N LEU A 33 37.98 -1.32 -16.16
CA LEU A 33 37.52 -2.63 -15.68
C LEU A 33 36.52 -2.45 -14.52
N PHE A 34 36.90 -1.69 -13.49
CA PHE A 34 36.04 -1.45 -12.34
C PHE A 34 34.80 -0.65 -12.71
N GLY A 35 34.96 0.43 -13.48
CA GLY A 35 33.84 1.26 -13.93
C GLY A 35 32.83 0.47 -14.78
N THR A 36 33.30 -0.41 -15.67
CA THR A 36 32.42 -1.24 -16.50
C THR A 36 31.71 -2.30 -15.65
N ALA A 37 32.43 -2.96 -14.73
CA ALA A 37 31.82 -3.92 -13.81
C ALA A 37 30.73 -3.25 -12.96
N LEU A 38 31.01 -2.06 -12.44
CA LEU A 38 30.07 -1.28 -11.66
C LEU A 38 28.84 -0.90 -12.49
N VAL A 39 29.01 -0.40 -13.72
CA VAL A 39 27.87 -0.06 -14.60
C VAL A 39 27.00 -1.28 -14.89
N VAL A 40 27.59 -2.46 -15.13
CA VAL A 40 26.82 -3.70 -15.34
C VAL A 40 26.03 -4.05 -14.08
N VAL A 41 26.67 -4.08 -12.91
CA VAL A 41 26.04 -4.44 -11.63
C VAL A 41 24.94 -3.45 -11.27
N SER A 42 25.24 -2.15 -11.33
CA SER A 42 24.28 -1.09 -11.02
C SER A 42 23.08 -1.11 -11.97
N SER A 43 23.31 -1.31 -13.28
CA SER A 43 22.21 -1.41 -14.25
C SER A 43 21.33 -2.62 -13.97
N ALA A 44 21.93 -3.79 -13.69
CA ALA A 44 21.19 -5.00 -13.36
C ALA A 44 20.37 -4.87 -12.07
N VAL A 45 20.92 -4.20 -11.05
CA VAL A 45 20.22 -3.94 -9.78
C VAL A 45 19.05 -2.97 -9.97
N VAL A 46 19.29 -1.82 -10.61
CA VAL A 46 18.22 -0.82 -10.88
C VAL A 46 17.09 -1.45 -11.67
N ASP A 47 17.42 -2.22 -12.70
CA ASP A 47 16.47 -2.87 -13.59
C ASP A 47 15.70 -4.02 -12.91
N ALA A 48 16.35 -4.74 -11.99
CA ALA A 48 15.67 -5.72 -11.16
C ALA A 48 14.71 -5.08 -10.15
N MET A 49 15.08 -3.94 -9.58
CA MET A 49 14.19 -3.16 -8.72
C MET A 49 12.99 -2.64 -9.52
N ASP A 50 13.23 -2.07 -10.72
CA ASP A 50 12.16 -1.59 -11.60
C ASP A 50 11.18 -2.72 -11.96
N ARG A 51 11.67 -3.91 -12.27
CA ARG A 51 10.82 -5.09 -12.51
C ARG A 51 10.08 -5.55 -11.26
N GLY A 52 10.75 -5.60 -10.11
CA GLY A 52 10.12 -6.00 -8.85
C GLY A 52 8.97 -5.06 -8.46
N MET A 53 9.19 -3.75 -8.56
CA MET A 53 8.17 -2.75 -8.31
C MET A 53 7.03 -2.82 -9.31
N ALA A 54 7.35 -2.90 -10.61
CA ALA A 54 6.33 -3.06 -11.65
C ALA A 54 5.47 -4.30 -11.36
N HIS A 55 6.10 -5.44 -11.06
CA HIS A 55 5.39 -6.67 -10.74
C HIS A 55 4.49 -6.51 -9.50
N SER A 56 5.04 -6.01 -8.39
CA SER A 56 4.29 -5.75 -7.14
C SER A 56 3.07 -4.86 -7.35
N ILE A 57 3.19 -3.81 -8.17
CA ILE A 57 2.13 -2.80 -8.34
C ILE A 57 1.10 -3.25 -9.37
N VAL A 58 1.56 -3.68 -10.55
CA VAL A 58 0.73 -4.08 -11.68
C VAL A 58 -0.13 -5.29 -11.31
N HIS A 59 0.47 -6.31 -10.69
CA HIS A 59 -0.21 -7.57 -10.40
C HIS A 59 -0.96 -7.59 -9.06
N SER A 60 -1.01 -6.46 -8.33
CA SER A 60 -1.80 -6.32 -7.10
C SER A 60 -3.05 -5.47 -7.25
N LEU A 61 -2.91 -4.19 -7.60
CA LEU A 61 -4.04 -3.24 -7.64
C LEU A 61 -4.08 -2.39 -8.92
N ALA A 62 -2.93 -2.14 -9.55
CA ALA A 62 -2.85 -1.13 -10.61
C ALA A 62 -3.15 -1.65 -12.02
N GLY A 63 -2.84 -2.91 -12.35
CA GLY A 63 -2.75 -3.32 -13.75
C GLY A 63 -1.66 -2.53 -14.50
N HIS A 64 -1.54 -2.76 -15.81
CA HIS A 64 -0.48 -2.12 -16.61
C HIS A 64 -0.78 -0.66 -16.93
N LEU A 65 -2.06 -0.35 -17.18
CA LEU A 65 -2.58 1.00 -17.39
C LEU A 65 -3.80 1.25 -16.49
N GLN A 66 -4.09 2.51 -16.22
CA GLN A 66 -5.25 2.94 -15.47
C GLN A 66 -6.07 3.98 -16.24
N LEU A 67 -7.38 3.80 -16.19
CA LEU A 67 -8.38 4.67 -16.80
C LEU A 67 -9.07 5.46 -15.71
N TYR A 68 -9.20 6.77 -15.85
CA TYR A 68 -10.02 7.60 -14.95
C TYR A 68 -10.54 8.84 -15.67
N SER A 69 -11.44 9.59 -15.04
CA SER A 69 -12.10 10.72 -15.69
C SER A 69 -11.12 11.83 -16.09
N LYS A 70 -11.33 12.46 -17.25
CA LYS A 70 -10.64 13.71 -17.64
C LYS A 70 -11.04 14.90 -16.76
N ASP A 71 -12.21 14.83 -16.14
CA ASP A 71 -12.74 15.88 -15.27
C ASP A 71 -12.21 15.77 -13.81
N ALA A 72 -11.30 14.84 -13.56
CA ALA A 72 -10.67 14.64 -12.26
C ALA A 72 -9.93 15.90 -11.80
N LYS A 73 -10.20 16.35 -10.57
CA LYS A 73 -9.49 17.50 -9.97
C LYS A 73 -8.12 17.10 -9.44
N GLU A 74 -7.99 15.83 -9.04
CA GLU A 74 -6.77 15.26 -8.49
C GLU A 74 -6.22 14.14 -9.38
N LYS A 75 -4.90 13.94 -9.33
CA LYS A 75 -4.25 12.83 -10.05
C LYS A 75 -4.54 11.53 -9.32
N LEU A 76 -4.80 10.46 -10.08
CA LEU A 76 -5.05 9.14 -9.52
C LEU A 76 -3.86 8.67 -8.66
N ALA A 77 -4.16 8.25 -7.43
CA ALA A 77 -3.20 7.66 -6.48
C ALA A 77 -3.83 6.43 -5.83
N ILE A 78 -3.58 5.24 -6.40
CA ILE A 78 -4.26 3.99 -6.02
C ILE A 78 -3.95 3.58 -4.58
N TYR A 79 -2.75 3.89 -4.09
CA TYR A 79 -2.33 3.61 -2.72
C TYR A 79 -2.67 4.73 -1.73
N GLY A 80 -3.38 5.77 -2.18
CA GLY A 80 -3.68 6.98 -1.42
C GLY A 80 -2.50 7.96 -1.31
N ASP A 81 -2.82 9.21 -0.98
CA ASP A 81 -1.88 10.14 -0.34
C ASP A 81 -2.17 10.07 1.16
N GLU A 82 -1.17 9.73 1.98
CA GLU A 82 -1.30 9.49 3.44
C GLU A 82 -1.93 10.66 4.25
N PHE A 83 -2.26 11.79 3.61
CA PHE A 83 -2.68 13.04 4.26
C PHE A 83 -3.87 13.78 3.62
N ALA A 84 -4.52 13.26 2.57
CA ALA A 84 -5.65 13.93 1.93
C ALA A 84 -6.98 13.24 2.26
N GLY A 85 -8.09 14.00 2.28
CA GLY A 85 -9.45 13.47 2.47
C GLY A 85 -9.88 12.52 1.34
N MET A 86 -11.18 12.32 1.13
CA MET A 86 -11.64 11.49 0.00
C MET A 86 -11.19 12.13 -1.33
N PRO A 87 -10.30 11.50 -2.10
CA PRO A 87 -9.73 12.12 -3.28
C PRO A 87 -10.75 12.22 -4.42
N ASP A 88 -10.76 13.35 -5.14
CA ASP A 88 -11.70 13.63 -6.25
C ASP A 88 -11.07 13.28 -7.60
N PHE A 89 -11.01 11.97 -7.88
CA PHE A 89 -10.56 11.42 -9.17
C PHE A 89 -11.63 11.46 -10.27
N GLY A 90 -12.77 12.12 -10.01
CA GLY A 90 -13.94 12.08 -10.88
C GLY A 90 -14.57 10.68 -11.00
N VAL A 91 -15.48 10.54 -11.96
CA VAL A 91 -16.25 9.31 -12.16
C VAL A 91 -16.37 8.99 -13.65
N ILE A 92 -16.15 7.73 -14.01
CA ILE A 92 -16.52 7.16 -15.30
C ILE A 92 -18.00 6.78 -15.23
N ALA A 93 -18.89 7.60 -15.79
CA ALA A 93 -20.34 7.43 -15.65
C ALA A 93 -20.90 6.14 -16.28
N ASN A 94 -20.31 5.70 -17.40
CA ASN A 94 -20.68 4.46 -18.09
C ASN A 94 -19.42 3.63 -18.35
N PHE A 95 -19.08 2.78 -17.38
CA PHE A 95 -17.92 1.92 -17.48
C PHE A 95 -18.06 0.88 -18.60
N ALA A 96 -19.25 0.30 -18.80
CA ALA A 96 -19.49 -0.71 -19.84
C ALA A 96 -19.08 -0.22 -21.23
N LYS A 97 -19.42 1.02 -21.60
CA LYS A 97 -19.04 1.61 -22.89
C LYS A 97 -17.53 1.85 -22.99
N VAL A 98 -16.89 2.26 -21.90
CA VAL A 98 -15.43 2.42 -21.85
C VAL A 98 -14.74 1.07 -22.03
N ALA A 99 -15.16 0.06 -21.28
CA ALA A 99 -14.60 -1.28 -21.36
C ALA A 99 -14.76 -1.87 -22.77
N GLU A 100 -15.92 -1.71 -23.42
CA GLU A 100 -16.15 -2.17 -24.80
C GLU A 100 -15.16 -1.56 -25.82
N VAL A 101 -14.82 -0.28 -25.66
CA VAL A 101 -13.86 0.40 -26.55
C VAL A 101 -12.44 -0.09 -26.29
N VAL A 102 -12.06 -0.23 -25.02
CA VAL A 102 -10.70 -0.58 -24.62
C VAL A 102 -10.39 -2.05 -24.90
N GLU A 103 -11.33 -2.97 -24.64
CA GLU A 103 -11.18 -4.41 -24.92
C GLU A 103 -11.03 -4.73 -26.41
N LYS A 104 -11.47 -3.83 -27.31
CA LYS A 104 -11.27 -3.97 -28.76
C LYS A 104 -9.84 -3.61 -29.21
N VAL A 105 -9.04 -2.97 -28.37
CA VAL A 105 -7.64 -2.64 -28.68
C VAL A 105 -6.80 -3.93 -28.63
N PRO A 106 -6.10 -4.33 -29.71
CA PRO A 106 -5.34 -5.57 -29.73
C PRO A 106 -4.27 -5.62 -28.62
N GLY A 107 -4.16 -6.75 -27.93
CA GLY A 107 -3.21 -6.96 -26.83
C GLY A 107 -3.69 -6.47 -25.46
N VAL A 108 -4.91 -5.93 -25.36
CA VAL A 108 -5.60 -5.76 -24.08
C VAL A 108 -6.18 -7.10 -23.65
N LYS A 109 -5.77 -7.58 -22.47
CA LYS A 109 -6.21 -8.83 -21.88
C LYS A 109 -7.55 -8.68 -21.14
N ALA A 110 -7.64 -7.66 -20.29
CA ALA A 110 -8.83 -7.41 -19.47
C ALA A 110 -8.92 -5.95 -19.02
N VAL A 111 -10.14 -5.49 -18.71
CA VAL A 111 -10.41 -4.17 -18.11
C VAL A 111 -11.25 -4.37 -16.85
N VAL A 112 -10.69 -4.03 -15.69
CA VAL A 112 -11.29 -4.30 -14.38
C VAL A 112 -11.71 -2.98 -13.73
N PRO A 113 -13.02 -2.76 -13.48
CA PRO A 113 -13.54 -1.54 -12.87
C PRO A 113 -13.18 -1.44 -11.39
N MET A 114 -12.94 -0.23 -10.91
CA MET A 114 -12.47 0.04 -9.56
C MET A 114 -13.04 1.33 -8.98
N GLY A 115 -13.12 1.38 -7.66
CA GLY A 115 -13.38 2.59 -6.90
C GLY A 115 -12.88 2.45 -5.46
N SER A 116 -12.30 3.52 -4.93
CA SER A 116 -11.64 3.52 -3.63
C SER A 116 -12.34 4.51 -2.70
N GLN A 117 -12.64 4.06 -1.49
CA GLN A 117 -13.27 4.92 -0.49
C GLN A 117 -12.87 4.48 0.92
N ILE A 118 -13.11 5.37 1.88
CA ILE A 118 -12.97 5.07 3.30
C ILE A 118 -14.37 4.82 3.87
N ALA A 119 -14.53 3.72 4.58
CA ALA A 119 -15.69 3.45 5.41
C ALA A 119 -15.27 3.38 6.87
N MET A 120 -16.19 3.75 7.74
CA MET A 120 -16.14 3.42 9.14
C MET A 120 -16.93 2.13 9.32
N ALA A 121 -16.25 1.07 9.75
CA ALA A 121 -16.93 -0.08 10.30
C ALA A 121 -17.31 0.23 11.75
N VAL A 122 -18.58 0.02 12.07
CA VAL A 122 -19.03 -0.06 13.46
C VAL A 122 -19.09 -1.54 13.80
N GLY A 123 -18.08 -2.03 14.52
CA GLY A 123 -18.25 -3.28 15.25
C GLY A 123 -19.34 -3.06 16.30
N GLY A 124 -20.32 -3.97 16.41
CA GLY A 124 -21.31 -3.90 17.49
C GLY A 124 -20.59 -3.72 18.81
N ASN A 125 -21.04 -2.77 19.64
CA ASN A 125 -20.33 -2.48 20.90
C ASN A 125 -20.40 -3.71 21.83
N GLU A 126 -19.39 -3.85 22.71
CA GLU A 126 -19.29 -5.04 23.57
C GLU A 126 -20.53 -5.20 24.45
N LEU A 127 -21.10 -4.08 24.91
CA LEU A 127 -22.32 -4.07 25.68
C LEU A 127 -23.52 -4.64 24.90
N ASP A 128 -23.69 -4.27 23.62
CA ASP A 128 -24.76 -4.69 22.72
C ASP A 128 -24.70 -6.19 22.43
N ARG A 129 -23.50 -6.73 22.17
CA ARG A 129 -23.31 -8.18 22.00
C ARG A 129 -23.62 -8.97 23.28
N ARG A 130 -23.22 -8.44 24.43
CA ARG A 130 -23.53 -9.05 25.74
C ARG A 130 -25.02 -8.97 26.05
N LEU A 131 -25.68 -7.87 25.71
CA LEU A 131 -27.12 -7.68 25.83
C LEU A 131 -27.89 -8.63 24.90
N ALA A 132 -27.43 -8.85 23.66
CA ALA A 132 -28.01 -9.86 22.78
C ALA A 132 -27.95 -11.27 23.38
N GLY A 133 -26.81 -11.62 23.99
CA GLY A 133 -26.65 -12.87 24.74
C GLY A 133 -27.52 -12.96 25.99
N LEU A 134 -27.70 -11.86 26.72
CA LEU A 134 -28.61 -11.76 27.87
C LEU A 134 -30.06 -11.93 27.43
N ARG A 135 -30.48 -11.27 26.33
CA ARG A 135 -31.80 -11.42 25.73
C ARG A 135 -32.07 -12.86 25.31
N ALA A 136 -31.09 -13.54 24.72
CA ALA A 136 -31.22 -14.95 24.37
C ALA A 136 -31.44 -15.83 25.62
N ALA A 137 -30.70 -15.58 26.70
CA ALA A 137 -30.86 -16.28 27.98
C ALA A 137 -32.23 -16.01 28.64
N VAL A 138 -32.69 -14.75 28.63
CA VAL A 138 -34.02 -14.35 29.11
C VAL A 138 -35.12 -15.05 28.31
N LYS A 139 -35.01 -15.08 26.98
CA LYS A 139 -35.97 -15.78 26.10
C LYS A 139 -35.96 -17.30 26.32
N ALA A 140 -34.81 -17.87 26.67
CA ALA A 140 -34.66 -19.30 26.96
C ALA A 140 -35.11 -19.69 28.38
N GLY A 141 -35.38 -18.72 29.27
CA GLY A 141 -35.75 -18.98 30.67
C GLY A 141 -34.61 -19.52 31.54
N ASP A 142 -33.36 -19.37 31.12
CA ASP A 142 -32.19 -19.85 31.87
C ASP A 142 -31.74 -18.82 32.91
N GLN A 143 -32.30 -18.90 34.11
CA GLN A 143 -32.02 -17.95 35.18
C GLN A 143 -30.55 -17.97 35.65
N GLY A 144 -29.87 -19.11 35.52
CA GLY A 144 -28.44 -19.23 35.84
C GLY A 144 -27.59 -18.42 34.88
N ALA A 145 -27.85 -18.56 33.57
CA ALA A 145 -27.20 -17.78 32.53
C ALA A 145 -27.54 -16.29 32.61
N VAL A 146 -28.78 -15.94 32.98
CA VAL A 146 -29.20 -14.54 33.20
C VAL A 146 -28.38 -13.90 34.32
N ASN A 147 -28.36 -14.50 35.51
CA ASN A 147 -27.66 -13.95 36.69
C ASN A 147 -26.16 -13.74 36.42
N HIS A 148 -25.54 -14.70 35.73
CA HIS A 148 -24.11 -14.61 35.36
C HIS A 148 -23.82 -13.47 34.39
N ARG A 149 -24.68 -13.29 33.37
CA ARG A 149 -24.53 -12.24 32.36
C ARG A 149 -24.82 -10.85 32.93
N VAL A 150 -25.78 -10.73 33.85
CA VAL A 150 -26.12 -9.48 34.53
C VAL A 150 -24.93 -8.91 35.29
N ALA A 151 -24.23 -9.74 36.10
CA ALA A 151 -23.08 -9.27 36.88
C ALA A 151 -22.00 -8.63 36.00
N HIS A 152 -21.71 -9.24 34.84
CA HIS A 152 -20.74 -8.71 33.87
C HIS A 152 -21.24 -7.42 33.20
N ILE A 153 -22.52 -7.38 32.81
CA ILE A 153 -23.11 -6.19 32.18
C ILE A 153 -23.11 -5.00 33.15
N ARG A 154 -23.38 -5.23 34.45
CA ARG A 154 -23.27 -4.20 35.50
C ARG A 154 -21.87 -3.60 35.57
N GLN A 155 -20.84 -4.45 35.51
CA GLN A 155 -19.46 -4.00 35.50
C GLN A 155 -19.13 -3.15 34.26
N LEU A 156 -19.61 -3.53 33.08
CA LEU A 156 -19.41 -2.75 31.85
C LEU A 156 -20.11 -1.38 31.91
N ILE A 157 -21.33 -1.32 32.45
CA ILE A 157 -22.08 -0.07 32.57
C ILE A 157 -21.44 0.84 33.64
N GLN A 158 -20.90 0.27 34.73
CA GLN A 158 -20.14 1.04 35.72
C GLN A 158 -18.92 1.72 35.09
N LEU A 159 -18.15 1.00 34.28
CA LEU A 159 -17.00 1.57 33.57
C LEU A 159 -17.42 2.67 32.60
N LEU A 160 -18.51 2.46 31.86
CA LEU A 160 -19.08 3.49 30.98
C LEU A 160 -19.45 4.76 31.75
N LEU A 161 -20.02 4.61 32.95
CA LEU A 161 -20.35 5.73 33.82
C LEU A 161 -19.09 6.50 34.25
N ASP A 162 -18.04 5.78 34.67
CA ASP A 162 -16.76 6.35 35.08
C ASP A 162 -16.07 7.11 33.90
N ASP A 163 -16.14 6.57 32.69
CA ASP A 163 -15.61 7.20 31.46
C ASP A 163 -16.39 8.48 31.09
N LEU A 164 -17.73 8.43 31.19
CA LEU A 164 -18.58 9.61 30.96
C LEU A 164 -18.31 10.70 32.01
N GLU A 165 -18.04 10.33 33.27
CA GLU A 165 -17.62 11.26 34.32
C GLU A 165 -16.28 11.93 33.98
N THR A 166 -15.29 11.13 33.58
CA THR A 166 -13.96 11.60 33.21
C THR A 166 -14.03 12.53 31.98
N GLY A 167 -14.82 12.18 30.96
CA GLY A 167 -15.02 12.99 29.77
C GLY A 167 -15.68 14.34 30.07
N ARG A 168 -16.66 14.36 30.97
CA ARG A 168 -17.31 15.60 31.47
C ARG A 168 -16.34 16.49 32.26
N ALA A 169 -15.34 15.90 32.93
CA ALA A 169 -14.31 16.65 33.64
C ALA A 169 -13.26 17.28 32.70
N LEU A 170 -13.08 16.72 31.49
CA LEU A 170 -12.07 17.14 30.52
C LEU A 170 -12.61 18.07 29.42
N THR A 171 -13.93 18.15 29.24
CA THR A 171 -14.61 18.92 28.18
C THR A 171 -15.72 19.79 28.76
N GLU A 172 -16.32 20.69 27.96
CA GLU A 172 -17.46 21.49 28.41
C GLU A 172 -18.69 20.61 28.69
N ASP A 173 -19.27 20.73 29.90
CA ASP A 173 -20.44 19.96 30.35
C ASP A 173 -21.72 20.38 29.62
N THR A 174 -21.94 19.81 28.45
CA THR A 174 -23.12 20.11 27.62
C THR A 174 -24.40 19.45 28.16
N PRO A 175 -25.61 19.99 27.86
CA PRO A 175 -26.87 19.35 28.22
C PRO A 175 -26.99 17.89 27.75
N GLU A 176 -26.44 17.58 26.58
CA GLU A 176 -26.39 16.23 26.03
C GLU A 176 -25.53 15.30 26.89
N GLN A 177 -24.32 15.73 27.29
CA GLN A 177 -23.44 14.94 28.17
C GLN A 177 -24.09 14.66 29.54
N ARG A 178 -24.80 15.64 30.12
CA ARG A 178 -25.56 15.44 31.38
C ARG A 178 -26.66 14.39 31.24
N GLN A 179 -27.36 14.39 30.11
CA GLN A 179 -28.39 13.39 29.82
C GLN A 179 -27.80 11.99 29.66
N ARG A 180 -26.69 11.85 28.92
CA ARG A 180 -25.96 10.58 28.74
C ARG A 180 -25.49 10.02 30.09
N PHE A 181 -24.91 10.86 30.93
CA PHE A 181 -24.47 10.49 32.27
C PHE A 181 -25.63 10.03 33.17
N ALA A 182 -26.75 10.74 33.20
CA ALA A 182 -27.91 10.37 34.00
C ALA A 182 -28.53 9.02 33.58
N MET A 183 -28.54 8.71 32.27
CA MET A 183 -28.99 7.42 31.76
C MET A 183 -28.08 6.28 32.22
N ALA A 184 -26.76 6.44 32.09
CA ALA A 184 -25.78 5.47 32.58
C ALA A 184 -25.88 5.27 34.10
N GLN A 185 -26.07 6.36 34.87
CA GLN A 185 -26.22 6.32 36.32
C GLN A 185 -27.47 5.51 36.74
N ARG A 186 -28.59 5.66 36.03
CA ARG A 186 -29.78 4.82 36.25
C ARG A 186 -29.47 3.34 36.00
N ALA A 187 -28.75 3.01 34.93
CA ALA A 187 -28.49 1.62 34.55
C ALA A 187 -27.52 0.88 35.49
N VAL A 188 -26.75 1.59 36.29
CA VAL A 188 -25.90 1.02 37.35
C VAL A 188 -26.69 0.72 38.64
N SER A 189 -27.77 1.46 38.87
CA SER A 189 -28.48 1.49 40.15
C SER A 189 -29.13 0.15 40.51
N ASP A 190 -29.19 -0.17 41.80
CA ASP A 190 -29.81 -1.41 42.27
C ASP A 190 -31.32 -1.43 41.97
N GLU A 191 -31.98 -0.27 41.95
CA GLU A 191 -33.39 -0.15 41.59
C GLU A 191 -33.66 -0.60 40.16
N PHE A 192 -32.79 -0.25 39.21
CA PHE A 192 -32.91 -0.69 37.82
C PHE A 192 -32.78 -2.21 37.66
N TRP A 193 -31.86 -2.83 38.41
CA TRP A 193 -31.69 -4.29 38.36
C TRP A 193 -32.78 -5.04 39.14
N ALA A 194 -33.39 -4.42 40.14
CA ALA A 194 -34.61 -4.91 40.76
C ALA A 194 -35.79 -4.89 39.77
N GLU A 195 -35.94 -3.81 38.98
CA GLU A 195 -36.91 -3.69 37.88
C GLU A 195 -36.67 -4.78 36.82
N PHE A 196 -35.41 -4.98 36.39
CA PHE A 196 -35.02 -6.02 35.44
C PHE A 196 -35.42 -7.42 35.89
N ASN A 197 -35.25 -7.75 37.18
CA ASN A 197 -35.60 -9.07 37.71
C ASN A 197 -37.12 -9.34 37.70
N HIS A 198 -37.95 -8.28 37.71
CA HIS A 198 -39.41 -8.38 37.65
C HIS A 198 -39.91 -8.34 36.20
N GLU A 199 -39.38 -7.40 35.39
CA GLU A 199 -39.74 -7.18 33.99
C GLU A 199 -38.47 -7.06 33.12
N PRO A 200 -37.89 -8.19 32.65
CA PRO A 200 -36.60 -8.16 31.99
C PRO A 200 -36.64 -7.59 30.56
N LEU A 201 -37.77 -7.66 29.85
CA LEU A 201 -37.85 -7.22 28.45
C LEU A 201 -37.80 -5.69 28.28
N PRO A 202 -38.59 -4.87 29.02
CA PRO A 202 -38.48 -3.41 28.94
C PRO A 202 -37.12 -2.89 29.43
N ALA A 203 -36.58 -3.51 30.48
CA ALA A 203 -35.24 -3.18 30.98
C ALA A 203 -34.15 -3.51 29.93
N LEU A 204 -34.26 -4.64 29.22
CA LEU A 204 -33.38 -4.97 28.09
C LEU A 204 -33.48 -3.94 26.96
N GLU A 205 -34.68 -3.53 26.58
CA GLU A 205 -34.87 -2.50 25.54
C GLU A 205 -34.25 -1.16 25.93
N PHE A 206 -34.33 -0.79 27.21
CA PHE A 206 -33.64 0.40 27.72
C PHE A 206 -32.12 0.26 27.61
N LEU A 207 -31.55 -0.87 28.05
CA LEU A 207 -30.11 -1.11 27.95
C LEU A 207 -29.63 -1.08 26.49
N GLU A 208 -30.34 -1.73 25.58
CA GLU A 208 -29.96 -1.81 24.17
C GLU A 208 -30.13 -0.48 23.42
N ASN A 209 -31.25 0.23 23.63
CA ASN A 209 -31.55 1.43 22.86
C ASN A 209 -30.99 2.71 23.48
N LYS A 210 -30.77 2.72 24.80
CA LYS A 210 -30.40 3.94 25.54
C LYS A 210 -29.05 3.85 26.23
N ILE A 211 -28.49 2.67 26.54
CA ILE A 211 -27.20 2.54 27.23
C ILE A 211 -26.11 2.05 26.29
N ALA A 212 -26.36 0.99 25.52
CA ALA A 212 -25.40 0.47 24.55
C ALA A 212 -24.86 1.56 23.59
N PRO A 213 -25.70 2.47 23.03
CA PRO A 213 -25.21 3.53 22.16
C PRO A 213 -24.40 4.62 22.88
N LEU A 214 -24.50 4.71 24.23
CA LEU A 214 -23.77 5.70 25.02
C LEU A 214 -22.30 5.37 25.18
N GLN A 215 -21.94 4.09 25.03
CA GLN A 215 -20.56 3.66 24.90
C GLN A 215 -19.96 4.35 23.69
N ALA A 216 -19.40 5.55 23.93
CA ALA A 216 -18.54 6.23 23.00
C ALA A 216 -17.38 5.26 22.73
N GLU A 217 -17.11 4.99 21.46
CA GLU A 217 -16.23 3.91 20.99
C GLU A 217 -16.92 2.54 20.90
N GLY A 218 -17.94 2.43 20.04
CA GLY A 218 -17.77 1.37 19.04
C GLY A 218 -16.48 1.72 18.31
N ASP A 219 -15.38 0.99 18.57
CA ASP A 219 -14.08 1.21 17.93
C ASP A 219 -14.35 1.54 16.45
N PHE A 220 -14.21 2.81 16.06
CA PHE A 220 -14.42 3.18 14.66
C PHE A 220 -13.24 2.61 13.91
N ILE A 221 -13.49 1.51 13.20
CA ILE A 221 -12.45 0.92 12.40
C ILE A 221 -12.51 1.63 11.06
N GLY A 222 -11.55 2.52 10.83
CA GLY A 222 -11.32 3.10 9.51
C GLY A 222 -10.88 2.01 8.56
N LEU A 223 -11.66 1.78 7.52
CA LEU A 223 -11.42 0.79 6.48
C LEU A 223 -11.21 1.51 5.16
N TRP A 224 -10.00 1.40 4.64
CA TRP A 224 -9.75 1.65 3.23
C TRP A 224 -10.19 0.41 2.46
N TYR A 225 -11.05 0.61 1.48
CA TYR A 225 -11.55 -0.48 0.66
C TYR A 225 -11.60 -0.11 -0.81
N LEU A 226 -11.29 -1.09 -1.65
CA LEU A 226 -11.41 -1.04 -3.10
C LEU A 226 -12.67 -1.82 -3.50
N GLY A 227 -13.64 -1.11 -4.05
CA GLY A 227 -14.77 -1.66 -4.77
C GLY A 227 -14.36 -2.12 -6.16
N THR A 228 -14.51 -3.40 -6.46
CA THR A 228 -14.16 -3.95 -7.78
C THR A 228 -15.02 -5.16 -8.13
N ASP A 229 -14.94 -5.60 -9.38
CA ASP A 229 -15.46 -6.91 -9.76
C ASP A 229 -14.51 -7.96 -9.17
N LEU A 230 -14.92 -8.57 -8.05
CA LEU A 230 -14.08 -9.47 -7.27
C LEU A 230 -13.69 -10.75 -8.03
N ASP A 231 -14.52 -11.21 -8.97
CA ASP A 231 -14.20 -12.39 -9.76
C ASP A 231 -13.17 -12.06 -10.84
N ALA A 232 -13.41 -10.98 -11.61
CA ALA A 232 -12.42 -10.49 -12.57
C ALA A 232 -11.09 -10.14 -11.88
N PHE A 233 -11.14 -9.51 -10.70
CA PHE A 233 -9.96 -9.19 -9.92
C PHE A 233 -9.18 -10.45 -9.52
N ALA A 234 -9.87 -11.46 -8.97
CA ALA A 234 -9.24 -12.70 -8.54
C ALA A 234 -8.64 -13.55 -9.68
N ASN A 235 -9.14 -13.38 -10.91
CA ASN A 235 -8.68 -14.09 -12.10
C ASN A 235 -7.55 -13.36 -12.83
N GLU A 236 -7.55 -12.02 -12.79
CA GLU A 236 -6.61 -11.20 -13.55
C GLU A 236 -5.37 -10.79 -12.75
N PHE A 237 -5.50 -10.60 -11.43
CA PHE A 237 -4.40 -10.17 -10.56
C PHE A 237 -3.70 -11.37 -9.93
N SER A 238 -2.58 -11.77 -10.52
CA SER A 238 -1.88 -13.02 -10.19
C SER A 238 -1.36 -13.12 -8.75
N THR A 239 -1.17 -11.99 -8.06
CA THR A 239 -0.71 -11.99 -6.66
C THR A 239 -1.83 -12.21 -5.66
N PHE A 240 -3.10 -12.18 -6.07
CA PHE A 240 -4.24 -12.32 -5.17
C PHE A 240 -4.38 -13.75 -4.64
N GLU A 241 -4.25 -13.92 -3.32
CA GLU A 241 -4.42 -15.21 -2.64
C GLU A 241 -5.40 -15.08 -1.46
N VAL A 242 -6.37 -15.99 -1.37
CA VAL A 242 -7.21 -16.11 -0.16
C VAL A 242 -6.44 -16.90 0.90
N VAL A 243 -6.37 -16.35 2.11
CA VAL A 243 -5.63 -16.95 3.24
C VAL A 243 -6.56 -17.66 4.21
N LEU A 244 -7.68 -17.01 4.57
CA LEU A 244 -8.69 -17.53 5.48
C LEU A 244 -10.08 -17.35 4.86
N GLY A 245 -10.97 -18.31 5.06
CA GLY A 245 -12.32 -18.27 4.51
C GLY A 245 -12.38 -18.64 3.02
N GLU A 246 -13.32 -18.04 2.31
CA GLU A 246 -13.60 -18.34 0.91
C GLU A 246 -13.59 -17.05 0.05
N ARG A 247 -13.45 -17.22 -1.27
CA ARG A 247 -13.69 -16.13 -2.22
C ARG A 247 -15.16 -15.72 -2.13
N VAL A 248 -15.45 -14.44 -2.37
CA VAL A 248 -16.82 -14.00 -2.59
C VAL A 248 -17.34 -14.69 -3.86
N PRO A 249 -18.45 -15.43 -3.81
CA PRO A 249 -18.98 -16.10 -5.00
C PRO A 249 -19.37 -15.08 -6.07
N GLU A 250 -19.25 -15.47 -7.34
CA GLU A 250 -19.57 -14.61 -8.48
C GLU A 250 -20.98 -14.01 -8.35
N GLY A 251 -21.06 -12.69 -8.58
CA GLY A 251 -22.32 -11.94 -8.52
C GLY A 251 -22.90 -11.75 -7.12
N GLN A 252 -22.23 -12.18 -6.05
CA GLN A 252 -22.70 -11.94 -4.69
C GLN A 252 -22.01 -10.75 -4.04
N ARG A 253 -22.71 -10.14 -3.10
CA ARG A 253 -22.12 -9.11 -2.24
C ARG A 253 -21.15 -9.74 -1.26
N GLY A 254 -20.04 -9.07 -1.01
CA GLY A 254 -19.07 -9.57 -0.07
C GLY A 254 -17.92 -8.62 0.21
N PHE A 255 -17.33 -8.83 1.37
CA PHE A 255 -16.17 -8.11 1.84
C PHE A 255 -15.04 -9.10 2.14
N LEU A 256 -13.82 -8.74 1.74
CA LEU A 256 -12.60 -9.47 2.08
C LEU A 256 -11.64 -8.51 2.77
N PHE A 257 -11.21 -8.86 3.98
CA PHE A 257 -10.14 -8.12 4.64
C PHE A 257 -8.80 -8.44 4.00
N ASN A 258 -7.93 -7.44 3.88
CA ASN A 258 -6.51 -7.77 3.70
C ASN A 258 -6.02 -8.50 4.96
N HIS A 259 -5.33 -9.62 4.80
CA HIS A 259 -4.91 -10.46 5.89
C HIS A 259 -3.93 -9.74 6.81
N GLY A 260 -3.02 -8.92 6.26
CA GLY A 260 -2.15 -8.09 7.08
C GLY A 260 -2.94 -7.06 7.88
N PHE A 261 -3.91 -6.37 7.28
CA PHE A 261 -4.81 -5.48 8.02
C PHE A 261 -5.64 -6.23 9.08
N TYR A 262 -6.08 -7.44 8.77
CA TYR A 262 -6.84 -8.29 9.69
C TYR A 262 -6.01 -8.64 10.93
N GLU A 263 -4.78 -9.11 10.74
CA GLU A 263 -3.84 -9.41 11.82
C GLU A 263 -3.38 -8.15 12.56
N ASP A 264 -3.15 -7.05 11.84
CA ASP A 264 -2.59 -5.82 12.40
C ASP A 264 -3.66 -4.92 13.04
N VAL A 265 -4.95 -5.01 12.71
CA VAL A 265 -6.00 -4.09 13.19
C VAL A 265 -7.17 -4.82 13.86
N MET A 266 -7.60 -5.96 13.31
CA MET A 266 -8.75 -6.70 13.86
C MET A 266 -8.37 -7.57 15.04
N LYS A 267 -7.11 -8.03 15.11
CA LYS A 267 -6.64 -8.92 16.16
C LYS A 267 -6.51 -8.21 17.51
N ASN A 268 -6.74 -8.97 18.57
CA ASN A 268 -6.54 -8.55 19.95
C ASN A 268 -5.11 -8.00 20.11
N VAL A 269 -4.99 -6.81 20.71
CA VAL A 269 -3.73 -6.08 20.77
C VAL A 269 -2.64 -6.86 21.51
N VAL A 270 -2.99 -7.64 22.54
CA VAL A 270 -2.01 -8.44 23.27
C VAL A 270 -1.49 -9.58 22.40
N ALA A 271 -2.40 -10.31 21.73
CA ALA A 271 -2.04 -11.39 20.80
C ALA A 271 -1.15 -10.87 19.66
N ARG A 272 -1.59 -9.79 19.00
CA ARG A 272 -0.84 -9.10 17.94
C ARG A 272 0.55 -8.68 18.39
N THR A 273 0.69 -8.14 19.60
CA THR A 273 2.00 -7.71 20.10
C THR A 273 2.93 -8.90 20.32
N LEU A 274 2.42 -10.01 20.88
CA LEU A 274 3.22 -11.23 21.04
C LEU A 274 3.66 -11.80 19.68
N ASP A 275 2.78 -11.80 18.67
CA ASP A 275 3.13 -12.22 17.31
C ASP A 275 4.23 -11.35 16.71
N GLN A 276 4.12 -10.02 16.85
CA GLN A 276 5.12 -9.07 16.35
C GLN A 276 6.48 -9.26 17.03
N LEU A 277 6.51 -9.59 18.33
CA LEU A 277 7.74 -9.90 19.03
C LEU A 277 8.37 -11.21 18.53
N VAL A 278 7.58 -12.27 18.32
CA VAL A 278 8.07 -13.53 17.75
C VAL A 278 8.58 -13.34 16.33
N LEU A 279 7.85 -12.59 15.50
CA LEU A 279 8.27 -12.26 14.14
C LEU A 279 9.59 -11.49 14.12
N ALA A 280 9.79 -10.56 15.05
CA ALA A 280 11.07 -9.84 15.18
C ALA A 280 12.21 -10.78 15.61
N ALA A 281 11.93 -11.73 16.51
CA ALA A 281 12.90 -12.75 16.92
C ALA A 281 13.28 -13.69 15.77
N ASP A 282 12.33 -14.07 14.91
CA ASP A 282 12.59 -14.86 13.70
C ASP A 282 13.44 -14.10 12.67
N GLN A 283 13.41 -12.77 12.71
CA GLN A 283 14.27 -11.89 11.92
C GLN A 283 15.65 -11.66 12.57
N GLY A 284 15.97 -12.35 13.66
CA GLY A 284 17.25 -12.26 14.36
C GLY A 284 17.38 -11.03 15.27
N LYS A 285 16.29 -10.30 15.55
CA LYS A 285 16.29 -9.22 16.54
C LYS A 285 16.08 -9.79 17.95
N THR A 286 16.62 -9.11 18.95
CA THR A 286 16.47 -9.51 20.36
C THR A 286 15.86 -8.38 21.18
N LEU A 287 15.06 -8.72 22.18
CA LEU A 287 14.51 -7.79 23.17
C LEU A 287 15.65 -7.12 23.96
N ALA A 288 16.74 -7.83 24.24
CA ALA A 288 17.93 -7.24 24.87
C ALA A 288 18.63 -6.20 23.96
N GLY A 289 18.63 -6.39 22.65
CA GLY A 289 19.33 -5.52 21.69
C GLY A 289 18.50 -4.34 21.16
N ASP A 290 17.17 -4.42 21.20
CA ASP A 290 16.28 -3.47 20.52
C ASP A 290 15.37 -2.71 21.50
N ALA A 291 15.58 -1.40 21.62
CA ALA A 291 14.81 -0.53 22.51
C ALA A 291 13.34 -0.39 22.10
N GLU A 292 13.03 -0.49 20.80
CA GLU A 292 11.66 -0.42 20.28
C GLU A 292 10.87 -1.68 20.68
N LEU A 293 11.50 -2.86 20.57
CA LEU A 293 10.87 -4.12 21.00
C LEU A 293 10.58 -4.12 22.50
N ARG A 294 11.49 -3.60 23.33
CA ARG A 294 11.23 -3.42 24.76
C ARG A 294 10.05 -2.50 25.03
N SER A 295 10.00 -1.36 24.32
CA SER A 295 8.88 -0.41 24.43
C SER A 295 7.54 -1.03 24.02
N LYS A 296 7.52 -1.86 22.96
CA LYS A 296 6.33 -2.64 22.54
C LYS A 296 5.91 -3.63 23.64
N ARG A 297 6.85 -4.39 24.18
CA ARG A 297 6.62 -5.33 25.30
C ARG A 297 6.02 -4.62 26.51
N ASP A 298 6.61 -3.50 26.93
CA ASP A 298 6.14 -2.75 28.09
C ASP A 298 4.73 -2.18 27.89
N ARG A 299 4.37 -1.79 26.66
CA ARG A 299 2.99 -1.40 26.30
C ARG A 299 2.03 -2.58 26.44
N ALA A 300 2.41 -3.76 25.93
CA ALA A 300 1.57 -4.96 26.05
C ALA A 300 1.31 -5.35 27.51
N VAL A 301 2.33 -5.25 28.38
CA VAL A 301 2.18 -5.48 29.82
C VAL A 301 1.09 -4.57 30.41
N ARG A 302 1.04 -3.29 30.04
CA ARG A 302 0.00 -2.35 30.50
C ARG A 302 -1.39 -2.64 29.94
N GLN A 303 -1.49 -3.45 28.89
CA GLN A 303 -2.75 -3.80 28.24
C GLN A 303 -3.36 -5.13 28.74
N TYR A 304 -2.83 -5.72 29.81
CA TYR A 304 -3.38 -6.95 30.43
C TYR A 304 -4.90 -6.88 30.70
N ARG A 305 -5.42 -5.68 31.00
CA ARG A 305 -6.83 -5.42 31.24
C ARG A 305 -7.73 -5.83 30.05
N ARG A 306 -7.20 -5.79 28.82
CA ARG A 306 -7.90 -6.23 27.60
C ARG A 306 -8.19 -7.74 27.58
N ILE A 307 -7.46 -8.53 28.38
CA ILE A 307 -7.75 -9.96 28.62
C ILE A 307 -8.66 -10.07 29.83
N LEU A 308 -8.25 -9.48 30.96
CA LEU A 308 -8.95 -9.59 32.24
C LEU A 308 -10.44 -9.25 32.14
N PHE A 309 -10.79 -8.19 31.42
CA PHE A 309 -12.17 -7.71 31.30
C PHE A 309 -13.09 -8.58 30.44
N GLN A 310 -12.53 -9.52 29.67
CA GLN A 310 -13.34 -10.41 28.83
C GLN A 310 -13.72 -11.71 29.54
N LEU A 311 -13.08 -11.99 30.67
CA LEU A 311 -13.24 -13.24 31.41
C LEU A 311 -14.35 -13.09 32.44
N ASP A 312 -15.19 -14.12 32.54
CA ASP A 312 -16.10 -14.25 33.66
C ASP A 312 -15.42 -14.77 34.93
N ALA A 313 -16.15 -14.81 36.05
CA ALA A 313 -15.59 -15.23 37.34
C ALA A 313 -15.00 -16.66 37.34
N GLN A 314 -15.62 -17.58 36.60
CA GLN A 314 -15.17 -18.97 36.51
C GLN A 314 -13.90 -19.07 35.66
N GLN A 315 -13.90 -18.41 34.49
CA GLN A 315 -12.75 -18.34 33.60
C GLN A 315 -11.57 -17.65 34.27
N ASN A 316 -11.82 -16.59 35.04
CA ASN A 316 -10.81 -15.88 35.81
C ASN A 316 -10.13 -16.80 36.84
N ALA A 317 -10.91 -17.52 37.65
CA ALA A 317 -10.37 -18.47 38.62
C ALA A 317 -9.55 -19.58 37.95
N ALA A 318 -10.08 -20.18 36.88
CA ALA A 318 -9.39 -21.25 36.14
C ALA A 318 -8.09 -20.76 35.48
N LEU A 319 -8.09 -19.56 34.88
CA LEU A 319 -6.89 -18.98 34.27
C LEU A 319 -5.84 -18.61 35.32
N THR A 320 -6.27 -18.13 36.50
CA THR A 320 -5.38 -17.81 37.62
C THR A 320 -4.58 -19.03 38.06
N GLU A 321 -5.24 -20.19 38.28
CA GLU A 321 -4.55 -21.42 38.65
C GLU A 321 -3.56 -21.87 37.57
N LYS A 322 -3.98 -21.84 36.30
CA LYS A 322 -3.13 -22.19 35.16
C LYS A 322 -1.90 -21.31 35.05
N LEU A 323 -2.05 -19.99 35.23
CA LEU A 323 -0.93 -19.04 35.22
C LEU A 323 0.01 -19.23 36.42
N ARG A 324 -0.51 -19.51 37.60
CA ARG A 324 0.30 -19.83 38.79
C ARG A 324 1.18 -21.05 38.55
N ALA A 325 0.59 -22.12 38.03
CA ALA A 325 1.30 -23.34 37.67
C ALA A 325 2.37 -23.09 36.60
N PHE A 326 2.03 -22.36 35.53
CA PHE A 326 2.96 -22.08 34.43
C PHE A 326 4.11 -21.15 34.83
N LEU A 327 3.84 -20.11 35.62
CA LEU A 327 4.86 -19.15 36.08
C LEU A 327 5.64 -19.64 37.31
N GLY A 328 5.24 -20.76 37.93
CA GLY A 328 5.82 -21.26 39.18
C GLY A 328 5.60 -20.32 40.37
N ARG A 329 4.47 -19.61 40.43
CA ARG A 329 4.12 -18.67 41.52
C ARG A 329 3.01 -19.22 42.40
N GLY A 330 3.21 -19.21 43.71
CA GLY A 330 2.22 -19.70 44.70
C GLY A 330 1.11 -18.69 45.06
N GLU A 331 1.37 -17.40 44.84
CA GLU A 331 0.49 -16.27 45.21
C GLU A 331 0.42 -15.25 44.06
N GLY A 332 -0.56 -14.34 44.12
CA GLY A 332 -0.80 -13.28 43.13
C GLY A 332 -2.19 -13.37 42.51
N ASP A 333 -2.82 -12.22 42.30
CA ASP A 333 -4.11 -12.13 41.62
C ASP A 333 -3.94 -12.24 40.08
N LEU A 334 -5.05 -12.38 39.34
CA LEU A 334 -4.96 -12.56 37.89
C LEU A 334 -4.29 -11.38 37.19
N ALA A 335 -4.47 -10.15 37.70
CA ALA A 335 -3.88 -8.95 37.10
C ALA A 335 -2.36 -8.97 37.21
N GLU A 336 -1.83 -9.31 38.38
CA GLU A 336 -0.39 -9.46 38.62
C GLU A 336 0.22 -10.60 37.81
N LEU A 337 -0.48 -11.74 37.73
CA LEU A 337 -0.03 -12.91 36.96
C LEU A 337 -0.01 -12.63 35.45
N LEU A 338 -1.02 -11.94 34.92
CA LEU A 338 -1.02 -11.54 33.50
C LEU A 338 0.09 -10.55 33.18
N GLN A 339 0.34 -9.56 34.05
CA GLN A 339 1.46 -8.63 33.86
C GLN A 339 2.80 -9.37 33.87
N ALA A 340 2.99 -10.29 34.81
CA ALA A 340 4.20 -11.12 34.89
C ALA A 340 4.36 -12.03 33.66
N PHE A 341 3.27 -12.60 33.17
CA PHE A 341 3.23 -13.42 31.95
C PHE A 341 3.59 -12.61 30.70
N LEU A 342 3.06 -11.39 30.56
CA LEU A 342 3.35 -10.52 29.41
C LEU A 342 4.73 -9.85 29.48
N ALA A 343 5.37 -9.87 30.65
CA ALA A 343 6.75 -9.43 30.83
C ALA A 343 7.74 -10.46 30.25
N VAL A 344 7.64 -10.70 28.94
CA VAL A 344 8.51 -11.63 28.17
C VAL A 344 9.93 -11.07 28.01
N ASP A 345 10.87 -11.99 27.84
CA ASP A 345 12.27 -11.79 27.45
C ASP A 345 12.64 -12.74 26.28
N ASP A 346 13.89 -12.68 25.82
CA ASP A 346 14.36 -13.48 24.66
C ASP A 346 14.20 -15.00 24.88
N ASP A 347 14.35 -15.49 26.12
CA ASP A 347 14.29 -16.92 26.46
C ASP A 347 12.85 -17.41 26.63
N THR A 348 11.97 -16.56 27.17
CA THR A 348 10.60 -16.92 27.54
C THR A 348 9.57 -16.62 26.46
N LEU A 349 9.89 -15.75 25.49
CA LEU A 349 8.97 -15.24 24.48
C LEU A 349 8.21 -16.35 23.74
N ARG A 350 8.92 -17.34 23.17
CA ARG A 350 8.30 -18.40 22.36
C ARG A 350 7.39 -19.31 23.18
N ALA A 351 7.85 -19.71 24.38
CA ALA A 351 7.07 -20.55 25.26
C ALA A 351 5.79 -19.86 25.72
N ARG A 352 5.88 -18.57 26.07
CA ARG A 352 4.73 -17.75 26.48
C ARG A 352 3.78 -17.44 25.31
N HIS A 353 4.32 -17.21 24.11
CA HIS A 353 3.52 -17.04 22.90
C HIS A 353 2.68 -18.31 22.60
N ALA A 354 3.31 -19.49 22.57
CA ALA A 354 2.60 -20.74 22.36
C ALA A 354 1.53 -20.98 23.44
N TRP A 355 1.89 -20.77 24.71
CA TRP A 355 0.98 -20.93 25.83
C TRP A 355 -0.21 -19.97 25.78
N PHE A 356 0.01 -18.72 25.35
CA PHE A 356 -1.04 -17.74 25.16
C PHE A 356 -2.11 -18.25 24.18
N TYR A 357 -1.69 -18.78 23.03
CA TYR A 357 -2.64 -19.30 22.02
C TYR A 357 -3.38 -20.56 22.46
N GLU A 358 -2.76 -21.38 23.30
CA GLU A 358 -3.37 -22.60 23.83
C GLU A 358 -4.39 -22.30 24.95
N HIS A 359 -4.12 -21.33 25.82
CA HIS A 359 -4.87 -21.15 27.07
C HIS A 359 -5.63 -19.83 27.19
N ILE A 360 -5.09 -18.73 26.65
CA ILE A 360 -5.71 -17.39 26.76
C ILE A 360 -6.53 -17.07 25.51
N ALA A 361 -5.97 -17.26 24.30
CA ALA A 361 -6.65 -16.93 23.06
C ALA A 361 -8.06 -17.56 22.91
N PRO A 362 -8.33 -18.79 23.36
CA PRO A 362 -9.68 -19.37 23.28
C PRO A 362 -10.68 -18.77 24.27
N THR A 363 -10.21 -18.09 25.31
CA THR A 363 -11.06 -17.50 26.36
C THR A 363 -11.36 -16.03 26.14
N VAL A 364 -10.74 -15.41 25.13
CA VAL A 364 -10.95 -14.01 24.75
C VAL A 364 -11.42 -13.88 23.30
N GLU A 365 -12.03 -12.76 22.97
CA GLU A 365 -12.26 -12.35 21.59
C GLU A 365 -10.91 -12.02 20.94
N LEU A 366 -10.45 -12.96 20.12
CA LEU A 366 -9.19 -12.83 19.40
C LEU A 366 -9.28 -11.84 18.23
N TYR A 367 -10.43 -11.73 17.57
CA TYR A 367 -10.67 -10.80 16.46
C TYR A 367 -11.99 -10.07 16.65
N LYS A 368 -11.98 -8.74 16.46
CA LYS A 368 -13.16 -7.86 16.60
C LYS A 368 -14.29 -8.20 15.61
N VAL A 369 -13.91 -8.71 14.44
CA VAL A 369 -14.82 -9.17 13.37
C VAL A 369 -14.28 -10.50 12.87
N LYS A 370 -15.09 -11.54 12.83
CA LYS A 370 -14.71 -12.87 12.37
C LYS A 370 -15.14 -13.09 10.92
N VAL A 371 -14.43 -13.97 10.23
CA VAL A 371 -14.88 -14.48 8.93
C VAL A 371 -16.25 -15.16 9.11
N GLY A 372 -17.21 -14.75 8.30
CA GLY A 372 -18.60 -15.17 8.38
C GLY A 372 -19.54 -14.14 9.02
N ASP A 373 -19.02 -13.16 9.77
CA ASP A 373 -19.82 -12.12 10.40
C ASP A 373 -20.39 -11.12 9.37
N GLU A 374 -21.46 -10.43 9.75
CA GLU A 374 -21.96 -9.26 9.02
C GLU A 374 -21.35 -7.98 9.59
N LEU A 375 -20.80 -7.16 8.70
CA LEU A 375 -20.14 -5.90 9.01
C LEU A 375 -21.02 -4.74 8.55
N THR A 376 -21.32 -3.82 9.47
CA THR A 376 -22.00 -2.57 9.11
C THR A 376 -20.97 -1.54 8.68
N LEU A 377 -20.92 -1.26 7.38
CA LEU A 377 -20.07 -0.21 6.81
C LEU A 377 -20.85 1.09 6.70
N ARG A 378 -20.25 2.19 7.16
CA ARG A 378 -20.76 3.54 6.98
C ARG A 378 -19.76 4.38 6.20
N SER A 379 -20.17 4.99 5.11
CA SER A 379 -19.29 5.84 4.30
C SER A 379 -19.96 7.17 3.97
N LEU A 380 -19.15 8.24 3.93
CA LEU A 380 -19.58 9.56 3.51
C LEU A 380 -19.62 9.60 1.99
N THR A 381 -20.77 9.92 1.40
CA THR A 381 -20.90 10.09 -0.05
C THR A 381 -20.24 11.40 -0.51
N PRO A 382 -19.83 11.54 -1.78
CA PRO A 382 -19.32 12.81 -2.32
C PRO A 382 -20.30 13.98 -2.19
N SER A 383 -21.60 13.69 -2.12
CA SER A 383 -22.69 14.65 -1.87
C SER A 383 -22.84 15.08 -0.41
N GLY A 384 -22.00 14.58 0.50
CA GLY A 384 -21.94 15.03 1.90
C GLY A 384 -22.91 14.33 2.86
N TYR A 385 -23.71 13.37 2.41
CA TYR A 385 -24.55 12.54 3.30
C TYR A 385 -23.94 11.16 3.51
N THR A 386 -24.23 10.52 4.65
CA THR A 386 -23.71 9.19 4.99
C THR A 386 -24.63 8.09 4.47
N ARG A 387 -24.04 7.01 3.95
CA ARG A 387 -24.77 5.75 3.68
C ARG A 387 -24.22 4.63 4.53
N ALA A 388 -25.10 3.69 4.87
CA ALA A 388 -24.78 2.48 5.59
C ALA A 388 -25.15 1.24 4.76
N LEU A 389 -24.34 0.20 4.85
CA LEU A 389 -24.58 -1.10 4.23
C LEU A 389 -24.09 -2.20 5.15
N ASN A 390 -24.92 -3.23 5.35
CA ASN A 390 -24.51 -4.47 6.01
C ASN A 390 -23.97 -5.42 4.96
N ILE A 391 -22.77 -5.96 5.20
CA ILE A 391 -22.11 -6.86 4.26
C ILE A 391 -21.44 -8.03 4.97
N LYS A 392 -21.55 -9.22 4.37
CA LYS A 392 -20.92 -10.42 4.89
C LYS A 392 -19.41 -10.41 4.63
N VAL A 393 -18.64 -10.75 5.66
CA VAL A 393 -17.19 -10.97 5.56
C VAL A 393 -16.95 -12.42 5.12
N TRP A 394 -16.44 -12.61 3.90
CA TRP A 394 -16.24 -13.96 3.34
C TRP A 394 -14.90 -14.59 3.70
N GLY A 395 -13.90 -13.76 3.98
CA GLY A 395 -12.55 -14.22 4.22
C GLY A 395 -11.54 -13.09 4.33
N THR A 396 -10.27 -13.49 4.34
CA THR A 396 -9.13 -12.59 4.26
C THR A 396 -8.25 -12.96 3.08
N PHE A 397 -7.68 -11.98 2.39
CA PHE A 397 -6.78 -12.20 1.27
C PHE A 397 -5.42 -11.54 1.48
N ARG A 398 -4.40 -11.91 0.72
CA ARG A 398 -3.12 -11.22 0.68
C ARG A 398 -2.65 -11.08 -0.76
N PHE A 399 -1.64 -10.23 -0.95
CA PHE A 399 -0.87 -10.22 -2.18
C PHE A 399 0.43 -11.01 -1.97
N ALA A 400 0.59 -12.10 -2.72
CA ALA A 400 1.76 -12.97 -2.66
C ALA A 400 3.05 -12.17 -2.93
N GLY A 401 4.06 -12.36 -2.08
CA GLY A 401 5.34 -11.65 -2.17
C GLY A 401 5.32 -10.21 -1.62
N MET A 402 4.20 -9.77 -1.04
CA MET A 402 4.05 -8.44 -0.42
C MET A 402 3.54 -8.50 1.03
N GLU A 403 3.72 -9.63 1.70
CA GLU A 403 3.21 -9.90 3.05
C GLU A 403 3.80 -8.94 4.09
N ARG A 404 4.99 -8.41 3.82
CA ARG A 404 5.68 -7.44 4.69
C ARG A 404 5.40 -5.99 4.31
N SER A 405 4.75 -5.71 3.17
CA SER A 405 4.53 -4.35 2.70
C SER A 405 3.35 -3.68 3.41
N MET A 406 3.60 -2.61 4.16
CA MET A 406 2.53 -1.84 4.81
C MET A 406 1.55 -1.25 3.81
N ILE A 407 2.05 -0.77 2.66
CA ILE A 407 1.24 -0.19 1.59
C ILE A 407 0.27 -1.22 1.01
N ALA A 408 0.75 -2.46 0.79
CA ALA A 408 -0.07 -3.54 0.27
C ALA A 408 -1.11 -4.04 1.28
N LYS A 409 -0.83 -3.90 2.59
CA LYS A 409 -1.73 -4.35 3.65
C LYS A 409 -2.96 -3.47 3.87
N GLN A 410 -2.91 -2.19 3.52
CA GLN A 410 -3.95 -1.23 3.92
C GLN A 410 -5.28 -1.38 3.17
N HIS A 411 -5.29 -2.01 2.00
CA HIS A 411 -6.46 -2.03 1.10
C HIS A 411 -7.29 -3.31 1.28
N ASN A 412 -8.53 -3.16 1.74
CA ASN A 412 -9.52 -4.25 1.77
C ASN A 412 -10.30 -4.31 0.45
N LEU A 413 -11.03 -5.39 0.19
CA LEU A 413 -11.83 -5.54 -1.03
C LEU A 413 -13.33 -5.62 -0.71
N ILE A 414 -14.13 -4.98 -1.55
CA ILE A 414 -15.59 -5.09 -1.54
C ILE A 414 -16.09 -5.28 -2.97
N ASP A 415 -17.25 -5.91 -3.13
CA ASP A 415 -17.90 -6.00 -4.44
C ASP A 415 -18.29 -4.61 -4.97
N LEU A 416 -18.20 -4.44 -6.30
CA LEU A 416 -18.42 -3.16 -6.97
C LEU A 416 -19.83 -2.59 -6.75
N ILE A 417 -20.84 -3.44 -6.56
CA ILE A 417 -22.23 -3.00 -6.40
C ILE A 417 -22.43 -2.41 -5.01
N SER A 418 -21.92 -3.08 -3.98
CA SER A 418 -21.87 -2.57 -2.61
C SER A 418 -21.05 -1.29 -2.52
N PHE A 419 -19.92 -1.19 -3.24
CA PHE A 419 -19.18 0.07 -3.37
C PHE A 419 -20.07 1.17 -3.95
N ARG A 420 -20.75 0.96 -5.07
CA ARG A 420 -21.64 1.96 -5.69
C ARG A 420 -22.75 2.40 -4.73
N ASP A 421 -23.30 1.47 -3.96
CA ASP A 421 -24.32 1.77 -2.96
C ASP A 421 -23.78 2.69 -1.86
N LEU A 422 -22.60 2.38 -1.30
CA LEU A 422 -21.93 3.18 -0.28
C LEU A 422 -21.46 4.54 -0.82
N PHE A 423 -20.98 4.57 -2.06
CA PHE A 423 -20.53 5.78 -2.74
C PHE A 423 -21.68 6.77 -3.01
N GLY A 424 -22.94 6.33 -2.90
CA GLY A 424 -24.09 7.20 -3.12
C GLY A 424 -24.66 7.15 -4.53
N PHE A 425 -24.22 6.21 -5.38
CA PHE A 425 -24.70 6.11 -6.75
C PHE A 425 -26.15 5.62 -6.80
N MET A 426 -26.88 6.11 -7.80
CA MET A 426 -28.23 5.64 -8.13
C MET A 426 -28.11 4.55 -9.20
N THR A 427 -28.30 3.30 -8.83
CA THR A 427 -28.45 2.21 -9.81
C THR A 427 -29.69 2.47 -10.68
N PRO A 428 -29.77 1.96 -11.93
CA PRO A 428 -30.95 2.13 -12.77
C PRO A 428 -32.24 1.65 -12.10
N GLN A 429 -32.14 0.61 -11.26
CA GLN A 429 -33.25 0.09 -10.47
C GLN A 429 -33.68 1.07 -9.36
N ARG A 430 -32.72 1.64 -8.62
CA ARG A 430 -33.00 2.69 -7.62
C ARG A 430 -33.53 3.97 -8.25
N LYS A 431 -33.05 4.34 -9.43
CA LYS A 431 -33.58 5.49 -10.18
C LYS A 431 -35.04 5.26 -10.53
N LYS A 432 -35.40 4.09 -11.08
CA LYS A 432 -36.80 3.72 -11.32
C LYS A 432 -37.66 3.69 -10.06
N GLU A 433 -37.11 3.21 -8.95
CA GLU A 433 -37.80 3.19 -7.66
C GLU A 433 -38.04 4.61 -7.12
N ILE A 434 -37.03 5.48 -7.16
CA ILE A 434 -37.13 6.89 -6.79
C ILE A 434 -38.10 7.62 -7.72
N ASP A 435 -38.04 7.38 -9.03
CA ASP A 435 -38.98 7.95 -10.01
C ASP A 435 -40.42 7.48 -9.73
N ALA A 436 -40.61 6.21 -9.36
CA ALA A 436 -41.92 5.68 -8.97
C ALA A 436 -42.42 6.24 -7.63
N ILE A 437 -41.53 6.49 -6.66
CA ILE A 437 -41.86 7.18 -5.40
C ILE A 437 -42.20 8.65 -5.68
N ARG A 438 -41.41 9.35 -6.47
CA ARG A 438 -41.64 10.74 -6.90
C ARG A 438 -42.98 10.89 -7.62
N ALA A 439 -43.31 9.95 -8.51
CA ALA A 439 -44.59 9.90 -9.19
C ALA A 439 -45.77 9.63 -8.24
N LYS A 440 -45.56 8.87 -7.14
CA LYS A 440 -46.58 8.63 -6.11
C LYS A 440 -46.77 9.81 -5.16
N VAL A 441 -45.71 10.54 -4.87
CA VAL A 441 -45.69 11.66 -3.90
C VAL A 441 -45.98 13.01 -4.57
N GLY A 442 -45.95 13.07 -5.91
CA GLY A 442 -46.25 14.29 -6.66
C GLY A 442 -45.13 15.33 -6.57
N VAL A 443 -43.88 14.90 -6.66
CA VAL A 443 -42.71 15.80 -6.57
C VAL A 443 -42.48 16.48 -7.93
N GLU A 444 -42.49 17.81 -7.96
CA GLU A 444 -42.08 18.61 -9.12
C GLU A 444 -40.59 18.98 -9.01
N ASP A 445 -39.84 18.83 -10.11
CA ASP A 445 -38.43 19.24 -10.17
C ASP A 445 -38.36 20.75 -10.45
N VAL A 446 -37.81 21.50 -9.50
CA VAL A 446 -37.55 22.94 -9.65
C VAL A 446 -36.08 23.16 -9.99
N ALA A 447 -35.80 23.91 -11.05
CA ALA A 447 -34.43 24.30 -11.36
C ALA A 447 -33.86 25.16 -10.22
N ARG A 448 -32.56 25.02 -9.91
CA ARG A 448 -31.94 25.73 -8.77
C ARG A 448 -32.10 27.26 -8.85
N GLU A 449 -32.19 27.78 -10.07
CA GLU A 449 -32.40 29.18 -10.42
C GLU A 449 -33.81 29.66 -10.00
N ASP A 450 -34.78 28.76 -10.08
CA ASP A 450 -36.19 28.99 -9.78
C ASP A 450 -36.56 28.47 -8.36
N ALA A 451 -35.59 27.91 -7.63
CA ALA A 451 -35.83 27.26 -6.34
C ALA A 451 -36.30 28.26 -5.27
N GLU A 452 -35.79 29.49 -5.28
CA GLU A 452 -36.27 30.54 -4.38
C GLU A 452 -37.69 30.98 -4.74
N ASP A 453 -37.99 31.19 -6.02
CA ASP A 453 -39.33 31.60 -6.46
C ASP A 453 -40.38 30.48 -6.26
N ALA A 454 -40.01 29.21 -6.41
CA ALA A 454 -40.92 28.10 -6.14
C ALA A 454 -41.13 27.85 -4.64
N LEU A 455 -40.14 28.15 -3.79
CA LEU A 455 -40.27 28.03 -2.33
C LEU A 455 -40.96 29.24 -1.69
N PHE A 456 -40.81 30.43 -2.28
CA PHE A 456 -41.17 31.70 -1.64
C PHE A 456 -41.98 32.67 -2.51
N GLY A 457 -42.29 32.35 -3.77
CA GLY A 457 -42.79 33.29 -4.79
C GLY A 457 -44.22 33.08 -5.29
N GLY A 458 -45.14 32.56 -4.48
CA GLY A 458 -46.57 32.45 -4.85
C GLY A 458 -47.52 33.18 -3.90
N ASP A 459 -48.30 34.13 -4.43
CA ASP A 459 -49.40 34.82 -3.74
C ASP A 459 -50.48 33.83 -3.25
N GLU A 460 -50.88 33.99 -1.98
CA GLU A 460 -52.03 33.42 -1.26
C GLU A 460 -52.71 32.14 -1.83
N ALA A 461 -52.23 30.95 -1.45
CA ALA A 461 -53.12 29.81 -1.11
C ALA A 461 -52.38 28.62 -0.46
N LEU A 462 -52.96 28.14 0.66
CA LEU A 462 -52.78 26.85 1.34
C LEU A 462 -51.56 26.66 2.25
N VAL A 463 -51.49 27.50 3.31
CA VAL A 463 -51.13 26.97 4.63
C VAL A 463 -52.33 26.17 5.14
N VAL A 464 -52.35 24.86 4.87
CA VAL A 464 -53.17 23.95 5.67
C VAL A 464 -52.37 23.72 6.94
N ASP A 465 -52.90 24.21 8.05
CA ASP A 465 -52.44 23.91 9.41
C ASP A 465 -52.60 22.39 9.62
N ALA A 466 -51.55 21.63 9.31
CA ALA A 466 -51.43 20.26 9.77
C ALA A 466 -51.21 20.37 11.28
N GLN A 467 -52.30 20.15 12.04
CA GLN A 467 -52.30 20.00 13.48
C GLN A 467 -50.98 19.39 13.94
N ALA A 468 -50.28 20.15 14.80
CA ALA A 468 -49.00 19.76 15.37
C ALA A 468 -49.01 18.27 15.77
N ALA A 469 -48.32 17.46 14.97
CA ALA A 469 -47.79 16.21 15.48
C ALA A 469 -46.91 16.56 16.69
N PRO A 470 -47.00 15.80 17.79
CA PRO A 470 -46.32 16.16 19.03
C PRO A 470 -44.84 16.36 18.77
N THR A 471 -44.33 17.52 19.20
CA THR A 471 -42.94 17.95 19.26
C THR A 471 -41.95 16.79 19.29
N ALA A 472 -41.40 16.43 18.13
CA ALA A 472 -40.13 15.73 18.09
C ALA A 472 -39.03 16.74 18.45
N ALA A 473 -38.24 16.41 19.46
CA ALA A 473 -37.14 17.23 19.92
C ALA A 473 -36.18 17.58 18.77
N PRO A 474 -35.58 18.79 18.76
CA PRO A 474 -34.56 19.15 17.77
C PRO A 474 -33.31 18.32 18.03
N GLY A 475 -33.18 17.21 17.31
CA GLY A 475 -32.07 16.28 17.49
C GLY A 475 -32.38 14.84 17.11
N GLN A 476 -33.11 14.61 16.02
CA GLN A 476 -33.17 13.32 15.32
C GLN A 476 -33.91 13.54 13.99
N ILE A 477 -33.16 13.98 12.98
CA ILE A 477 -33.55 13.59 11.62
C ILE A 477 -33.20 12.10 11.57
N GLU A 478 -34.19 11.24 11.76
CA GLU A 478 -34.07 9.81 11.44
C GLU A 478 -33.87 9.69 9.92
N LEU A 479 -32.63 9.81 9.46
CA LEU A 479 -32.17 9.36 8.14
C LEU A 479 -32.21 7.83 8.00
N ASN A 480 -32.69 7.13 9.04
CA ASN A 480 -32.90 5.68 9.08
C ASN A 480 -34.35 5.26 8.74
N ALA A 481 -35.16 6.13 8.14
CA ALA A 481 -36.50 5.76 7.69
C ALA A 481 -36.41 4.69 6.57
N GLY A 482 -36.49 3.43 6.97
CA GLY A 482 -36.99 2.32 6.15
C GLY A 482 -36.15 1.91 4.95
N LEU A 483 -34.89 1.51 5.15
CA LEU A 483 -34.25 0.58 4.23
C LEU A 483 -34.32 -0.81 4.85
N ALA A 484 -35.25 -1.63 4.35
CA ALA A 484 -35.12 -3.07 4.56
C ALA A 484 -33.69 -3.47 4.13
N PRO A 485 -32.94 -4.25 4.94
CA PRO A 485 -31.63 -4.70 4.53
C PRO A 485 -31.76 -5.35 3.14
N PRO A 486 -30.93 -4.97 2.14
CA PRO A 486 -30.99 -5.60 0.84
C PRO A 486 -30.86 -7.12 1.04
N LYS A 487 -31.77 -7.89 0.46
CA LYS A 487 -31.83 -9.34 0.68
C LYS A 487 -30.48 -9.94 0.28
N ALA A 488 -29.80 -10.61 1.23
CA ALA A 488 -28.51 -11.26 1.07
C ALA A 488 -28.43 -12.35 -0.04
N ALA A 489 -29.50 -12.53 -0.83
CA ALA A 489 -29.64 -13.54 -1.87
C ALA A 489 -29.72 -12.97 -3.30
N GLU A 490 -29.61 -11.66 -3.51
CA GLU A 490 -29.54 -11.09 -4.86
C GLU A 490 -28.18 -11.41 -5.51
N ARG A 491 -28.22 -12.27 -6.54
CA ARG A 491 -27.08 -12.49 -7.44
C ARG A 491 -27.16 -11.53 -8.62
N PHE A 492 -26.06 -10.85 -8.89
CA PHE A 492 -25.91 -9.93 -10.01
C PHE A 492 -25.22 -10.62 -11.17
N THR A 493 -25.74 -10.40 -12.38
CA THR A 493 -25.10 -10.84 -13.62
C THR A 493 -23.89 -9.96 -13.95
N GLN A 494 -22.94 -10.49 -14.74
CA GLN A 494 -21.78 -9.73 -15.19
C GLN A 494 -22.14 -8.45 -15.94
N ALA A 495 -23.22 -8.47 -16.72
CA ALA A 495 -23.72 -7.26 -17.39
C ALA A 495 -24.16 -6.19 -16.38
N GLN A 496 -24.78 -6.57 -15.26
CA GLN A 496 -25.19 -5.64 -14.20
C GLN A 496 -24.01 -5.10 -13.39
N ILE A 497 -22.96 -5.91 -13.20
CA ILE A 497 -21.72 -5.47 -12.54
C ILE A 497 -20.98 -4.46 -13.43
N ARG A 498 -20.85 -4.76 -14.72
CA ARG A 498 -20.18 -3.87 -15.69
C ARG A 498 -20.97 -2.59 -15.96
N ASP A 499 -22.31 -2.64 -15.92
CA ASP A 499 -23.15 -1.46 -16.11
C ASP A 499 -23.07 -0.49 -14.92
N GLY A 500 -23.06 0.81 -15.20
CA GLY A 500 -22.97 1.87 -14.20
C GLY A 500 -21.57 2.48 -14.04
N LEU A 501 -21.34 3.12 -12.88
CA LEU A 501 -20.13 3.91 -12.67
C LEU A 501 -18.92 3.11 -12.20
N ALA A 502 -17.74 3.64 -12.48
CA ALA A 502 -16.49 3.30 -11.80
C ALA A 502 -15.73 4.61 -11.55
N GLN A 503 -14.88 4.70 -10.52
CA GLN A 503 -14.02 5.88 -10.38
C GLN A 503 -12.81 5.76 -11.29
N HIS A 504 -12.25 4.56 -11.38
CA HIS A 504 -11.14 4.23 -12.27
C HIS A 504 -11.24 2.78 -12.74
N ALA A 505 -10.35 2.34 -13.63
CA ALA A 505 -10.29 0.95 -14.06
C ALA A 505 -8.85 0.54 -14.42
N ALA A 506 -8.46 -0.66 -14.00
CA ALA A 506 -7.21 -1.27 -14.38
C ALA A 506 -7.33 -1.92 -15.76
N VAL A 507 -6.33 -1.73 -16.61
CA VAL A 507 -6.19 -2.43 -17.89
C VAL A 507 -5.00 -3.37 -17.79
N LEU A 508 -5.24 -4.65 -18.04
CA LEU A 508 -4.22 -5.66 -18.14
C LEU A 508 -3.86 -5.90 -19.61
N LEU A 509 -2.58 -6.06 -19.89
CA LEU A 509 -2.03 -6.30 -21.22
C LEU A 509 -1.43 -7.71 -21.30
N GLU A 510 -1.44 -8.28 -22.50
CA GLU A 510 -0.81 -9.59 -22.76
C GLU A 510 0.72 -9.52 -22.77
N ASP A 511 1.28 -8.44 -23.33
CA ASP A 511 2.72 -8.16 -23.32
C ASP A 511 3.03 -7.01 -22.36
N GLU A 512 3.75 -7.34 -21.29
CA GLU A 512 4.12 -6.41 -20.22
C GLU A 512 5.40 -5.61 -20.52
N SER A 513 5.99 -5.78 -21.72
CA SER A 513 7.21 -5.07 -22.07
C SER A 513 7.02 -3.56 -21.97
N PRO A 514 7.97 -2.80 -21.39
CA PRO A 514 7.82 -1.35 -21.21
C PRO A 514 7.53 -0.60 -22.52
N ALA A 515 8.06 -1.10 -23.64
CA ALA A 515 7.80 -0.55 -24.97
C ALA A 515 6.34 -0.78 -25.40
N ASN A 516 5.79 -1.98 -25.16
CA ASN A 516 4.39 -2.27 -25.45
C ASN A 516 3.44 -1.49 -24.54
N VAL A 517 3.71 -1.41 -23.23
CA VAL A 517 2.90 -0.59 -22.30
C VAL A 517 2.81 0.86 -22.77
N ALA A 518 3.94 1.47 -23.15
CA ALA A 518 3.98 2.85 -23.65
C ALA A 518 3.26 3.03 -25.00
N ALA A 519 3.28 2.02 -25.87
CA ALA A 519 2.54 2.02 -27.13
C ALA A 519 1.02 1.90 -26.88
N LYS A 520 0.61 0.93 -26.04
CA LYS A 520 -0.79 0.67 -25.71
C LYS A 520 -1.44 1.82 -24.96
N LEU A 521 -0.70 2.53 -24.11
CA LEU A 521 -1.19 3.77 -23.50
C LEU A 521 -1.71 4.75 -24.57
N LYS A 522 -0.93 4.97 -25.63
CA LYS A 522 -1.31 5.88 -26.73
C LYS A 522 -2.47 5.35 -27.56
N GLU A 523 -2.45 4.05 -27.90
CA GLU A 523 -3.50 3.42 -28.70
C GLU A 523 -4.84 3.42 -27.97
N VAL A 524 -4.85 3.08 -26.67
CA VAL A 524 -6.06 3.10 -25.83
C VAL A 524 -6.59 4.53 -25.68
N GLN A 525 -5.72 5.52 -25.45
CA GLN A 525 -6.14 6.92 -25.39
C GLN A 525 -6.78 7.38 -26.70
N GLN A 526 -6.19 7.02 -27.85
CA GLN A 526 -6.74 7.36 -29.17
C GLN A 526 -8.11 6.70 -29.42
N ALA A 527 -8.29 5.44 -29.01
CA ALA A 527 -9.57 4.74 -29.14
C ALA A 527 -10.67 5.42 -28.30
N LEU A 528 -10.35 5.82 -27.06
CA LEU A 528 -11.27 6.54 -26.17
C LEU A 528 -11.63 7.93 -26.71
N ASP A 529 -10.65 8.66 -27.23
CA ASP A 529 -10.85 9.98 -27.84
C ASP A 529 -11.74 9.88 -29.10
N ALA A 530 -11.52 8.87 -29.95
CA ALA A 530 -12.34 8.62 -31.14
C ALA A 530 -13.79 8.25 -30.80
N ALA A 531 -14.01 7.59 -29.65
CA ALA A 531 -15.33 7.26 -29.13
C ALA A 531 -16.02 8.43 -28.39
N GLY A 532 -15.34 9.59 -28.24
CA GLY A 532 -15.84 10.76 -27.54
C GLY A 532 -16.03 10.55 -26.03
N LEU A 533 -15.24 9.67 -25.42
CA LEU A 533 -15.32 9.36 -23.99
C LEU A 533 -14.36 10.25 -23.19
N PRO A 534 -14.82 10.98 -22.16
CA PRO A 534 -13.98 11.88 -21.37
C PRO A 534 -13.13 11.10 -20.33
N VAL A 535 -12.31 10.17 -20.82
CA VAL A 535 -11.46 9.29 -20.00
C VAL A 535 -10.00 9.46 -20.42
N GLN A 536 -9.13 9.56 -19.44
CA GLN A 536 -7.68 9.60 -19.65
C GLN A 536 -7.02 8.30 -19.22
N VAL A 537 -5.93 7.96 -19.91
CA VAL A 537 -5.12 6.77 -19.69
C VAL A 537 -3.77 7.17 -19.11
N VAL A 538 -3.39 6.53 -18.02
CA VAL A 538 -2.07 6.69 -17.40
C VAL A 538 -1.41 5.33 -17.20
N ASP A 539 -0.08 5.29 -17.10
CA ASP A 539 0.63 4.06 -16.71
C ASP A 539 0.53 3.80 -15.21
N TRP A 540 0.93 2.60 -14.81
CA TRP A 540 0.97 2.19 -13.40
C TRP A 540 1.84 3.11 -12.53
N GLN A 541 2.89 3.73 -13.08
CA GLN A 541 3.79 4.60 -12.31
C GLN A 541 3.08 5.89 -11.92
N ALA A 542 2.40 6.52 -12.87
CA ALA A 542 1.61 7.72 -12.62
C ALA A 542 0.40 7.42 -11.72
N ALA A 543 -0.28 6.28 -11.94
CA ALA A 543 -1.44 5.87 -11.14
C ALA A 543 -1.10 5.51 -9.69
N SER A 544 0.16 5.15 -9.42
CA SER A 544 0.63 4.80 -8.06
C SER A 544 0.88 6.03 -7.17
N GLY A 545 0.68 7.25 -7.68
CA GLY A 545 0.85 8.48 -6.91
C GLY A 545 2.25 8.62 -6.30
N MET A 546 2.31 8.92 -4.99
CA MET A 546 3.56 9.09 -4.25
C MET A 546 4.46 7.84 -4.29
N VAL A 547 3.88 6.64 -4.29
CA VAL A 547 4.63 5.37 -4.37
C VAL A 547 5.40 5.30 -5.67
N GLY A 548 4.74 5.60 -6.80
CA GLY A 548 5.37 5.64 -8.12
C GLY A 548 6.43 6.73 -8.25
N GLN A 549 6.22 7.90 -7.64
CA GLN A 549 7.22 8.97 -7.62
C GLN A 549 8.48 8.59 -6.82
N LEU A 550 8.32 7.91 -5.69
CA LEU A 550 9.44 7.45 -4.87
C LEU A 550 10.35 6.49 -5.65
N VAL A 551 9.76 5.63 -6.50
CA VAL A 551 10.50 4.78 -7.44
C VAL A 551 11.40 5.62 -8.34
N VAL A 552 10.84 6.64 -8.98
CA VAL A 552 11.56 7.53 -9.88
C VAL A 552 12.69 8.25 -9.14
N VAL A 553 12.44 8.74 -7.92
CA VAL A 553 13.46 9.40 -7.09
C VAL A 553 14.62 8.46 -6.78
N VAL A 554 14.35 7.24 -6.32
CA VAL A 554 15.41 6.25 -6.02
C VAL A 554 16.24 5.96 -7.27
N ARG A 555 15.59 5.76 -8.42
CA ARG A 555 16.27 5.55 -9.70
C ARG A 555 17.15 6.74 -10.10
N VAL A 556 16.65 7.97 -9.96
CA VAL A 556 17.41 9.19 -10.28
C VAL A 556 18.62 9.33 -9.35
N VAL A 557 18.47 9.08 -8.04
CA VAL A 557 19.59 9.13 -7.08
C VAL A 557 20.67 8.11 -7.45
N LEU A 558 20.29 6.87 -7.76
CA LEU A 558 21.24 5.83 -8.18
C LEU A 558 21.97 6.23 -9.47
N LEU A 559 21.25 6.74 -10.47
CA LEU A 559 21.85 7.22 -11.72
C LEU A 559 22.78 8.42 -11.49
N ALA A 560 22.44 9.33 -10.58
CA ALA A 560 23.28 10.46 -10.21
C ALA A 560 24.61 10.03 -9.57
N VAL A 561 24.57 9.02 -8.69
CA VAL A 561 25.78 8.43 -8.10
C VAL A 561 26.66 7.78 -9.16
N ILE A 562 26.06 7.03 -10.10
CA ILE A 562 26.80 6.42 -11.22
C ILE A 562 27.45 7.51 -12.09
N LEU A 563 26.72 8.59 -12.38
CA LEU A 563 27.25 9.72 -13.15
C LEU A 563 28.43 10.40 -12.42
N LEU A 564 28.32 10.60 -11.10
CA LEU A 564 29.41 11.16 -10.29
C LEU A 564 30.67 10.30 -10.38
N LEU A 565 30.53 8.98 -10.24
CA LEU A 565 31.66 8.05 -10.35
C LEU A 565 32.26 8.04 -11.76
N ALA A 566 31.43 8.15 -12.80
CA ALA A 566 31.89 8.30 -14.18
C ALA A 566 32.70 9.59 -14.39
N VAL A 567 32.30 10.71 -13.79
CA VAL A 567 33.03 11.98 -13.83
C VAL A 567 34.38 11.87 -13.10
N VAL A 568 34.41 11.23 -11.93
CA VAL A 568 35.66 10.97 -11.21
C VAL A 568 36.61 10.13 -12.07
N ALA A 569 36.12 9.04 -12.68
CA ALA A 569 36.90 8.22 -13.60
C ALA A 569 37.43 9.02 -14.79
N LEU A 570 36.60 9.87 -15.39
CA LEU A 570 36.96 10.75 -16.50
C LEU A 570 38.16 11.66 -16.13
N VAL A 571 38.11 12.32 -14.97
CA VAL A 571 39.17 13.22 -14.50
C VAL A 571 40.46 12.45 -14.23
N VAL A 572 40.39 11.29 -13.58
CA VAL A 572 41.58 10.47 -13.28
C VAL A 572 42.23 9.96 -14.57
N ILE A 573 41.45 9.48 -15.54
CA ILE A 573 41.97 9.04 -16.83
C ILE A 573 42.57 10.22 -17.60
N ASN A 574 41.91 11.39 -17.60
CA ASN A 574 42.42 12.58 -18.26
C ASN A 574 43.80 12.97 -17.70
N ASN A 575 43.91 13.09 -16.38
CA ASN A 575 45.18 13.43 -15.72
C ASN A 575 46.28 12.40 -16.02
N THR A 576 45.92 11.12 -16.03
CA THR A 576 46.85 10.03 -16.38
C THR A 576 47.31 10.15 -17.83
N MET A 577 46.42 10.48 -18.75
CA MET A 577 46.72 10.67 -20.17
C MET A 577 47.52 11.96 -20.44
N VAL A 578 47.27 13.06 -19.71
CA VAL A 578 48.13 14.25 -19.73
C VAL A 578 49.56 13.85 -19.38
N MET A 579 49.75 13.17 -18.25
CA MET A 579 51.08 12.69 -17.86
C MET A 579 51.68 11.69 -18.87
N ALA A 580 50.89 10.78 -19.44
CA ALA A 580 51.36 9.86 -20.47
C ALA A 580 51.81 10.58 -21.76
N THR A 581 51.11 11.65 -22.14
CA THR A 581 51.47 12.45 -23.33
C THR A 581 52.72 13.31 -23.11
N MET A 582 52.90 13.88 -21.92
CA MET A 582 54.07 14.71 -21.60
C MET A 582 55.38 13.92 -21.59
N GLU A 583 55.37 12.67 -21.11
CA GLU A 583 56.57 11.82 -21.19
C GLU A 583 56.93 11.42 -22.63
N ARG A 584 55.98 11.50 -23.57
CA ARG A 584 56.17 11.14 -24.98
C ARG A 584 56.40 12.34 -25.88
N VAL A 585 56.67 13.52 -25.33
CA VAL A 585 56.91 14.77 -26.09
C VAL A 585 57.94 14.55 -27.21
N LYS A 586 59.08 13.90 -26.91
CA LYS A 586 60.15 13.63 -27.88
C LYS A 586 59.69 12.69 -29.01
N GLU A 587 59.01 11.58 -28.68
CA GLU A 587 58.47 10.63 -29.66
C GLU A 587 57.45 11.29 -30.59
N ILE A 588 56.55 12.12 -30.03
CA ILE A 588 55.55 12.87 -30.78
C ILE A 588 56.24 13.89 -31.71
N GLY A 589 57.26 14.58 -31.21
CA GLY A 589 58.09 15.51 -31.97
C GLY A 589 58.75 14.85 -33.19
N THR A 590 59.36 13.67 -32.99
CA THR A 590 59.95 12.89 -34.08
C THR A 590 58.90 12.44 -35.09
N MET A 591 57.76 11.89 -34.64
CA MET A 591 56.65 11.50 -35.54
C MET A 591 56.14 12.67 -36.37
N ARG A 592 56.05 13.86 -35.77
CA ARG A 592 55.62 15.08 -36.46
C ARG A 592 56.69 15.63 -37.41
N ALA A 593 57.99 15.47 -37.11
CA ALA A 593 59.09 15.86 -37.98
C ALA A 593 59.16 15.02 -39.26
N ILE A 594 58.84 13.73 -39.18
CA ILE A 594 58.78 12.81 -40.33
C ILE A 594 57.46 12.91 -41.12
N GLY A 595 56.57 13.85 -40.78
CA GLY A 595 55.37 14.16 -41.56
C GLY A 595 54.03 13.69 -40.98
N ALA A 596 53.97 13.18 -39.74
CA ALA A 596 52.68 12.83 -39.13
C ALA A 596 51.83 14.08 -38.82
N GLY A 597 50.62 14.14 -39.38
CA GLY A 597 49.69 15.24 -39.15
C GLY A 597 49.09 15.24 -37.74
N ARG A 598 48.59 16.40 -37.27
CA ARG A 598 47.95 16.54 -35.94
C ARG A 598 46.80 15.54 -35.71
N LYS A 599 46.00 15.29 -36.76
CA LYS A 599 44.89 14.32 -36.72
C LYS A 599 45.37 12.87 -36.53
N PHE A 600 46.56 12.54 -37.01
CA PHE A 600 47.16 11.21 -36.81
C PHE A 600 47.52 11.00 -35.34
N VAL A 601 48.17 11.98 -34.71
CA VAL A 601 48.53 11.93 -33.29
C VAL A 601 47.29 11.81 -32.40
N VAL A 602 46.24 12.61 -32.67
CA VAL A 602 44.97 12.49 -31.91
C VAL A 602 44.33 11.11 -32.08
N ARG A 603 44.25 10.59 -33.31
CA ARG A 603 43.70 9.25 -33.57
C ARG A 603 44.51 8.15 -32.91
N LEU A 604 45.84 8.29 -32.85
CA LEU A 604 46.71 7.32 -32.20
C LEU A 604 46.39 7.20 -30.71
N PHE A 605 46.34 8.31 -29.98
CA PHE A 605 46.02 8.29 -28.55
C PHE A 605 44.58 7.85 -28.26
N LEU A 606 43.61 8.28 -29.08
CA LEU A 606 42.23 7.81 -28.96
C LEU A 606 42.14 6.28 -29.18
N THR A 607 42.83 5.76 -30.20
CA THR A 607 42.87 4.32 -30.47
C THR A 607 43.58 3.56 -29.36
N GLU A 608 44.63 4.13 -28.76
CA GLU A 608 45.34 3.57 -27.60
C GLU A 608 44.39 3.43 -26.40
N THR A 609 43.70 4.50 -26.02
CA THR A 609 42.73 4.46 -24.91
C THR A 609 41.55 3.56 -25.22
N LEU A 610 41.01 3.58 -26.45
CA LEU A 610 39.87 2.75 -26.82
C LEU A 610 40.23 1.27 -26.87
N ALA A 611 41.39 0.90 -27.40
CA ALA A 611 41.84 -0.50 -27.41
C ALA A 611 41.99 -1.02 -25.98
N LEU A 612 42.62 -0.24 -25.10
CA LEU A 612 42.77 -0.57 -23.70
C LEU A 612 41.41 -0.64 -22.98
N GLY A 613 40.55 0.36 -23.20
CA GLY A 613 39.22 0.45 -22.61
C GLY A 613 38.31 -0.69 -23.06
N LEU A 614 38.32 -1.10 -24.33
CA LEU A 614 37.50 -2.22 -24.80
C LEU A 614 37.95 -3.56 -24.22
N VAL A 615 39.27 -3.79 -24.09
CA VAL A 615 39.78 -5.02 -23.46
C VAL A 615 39.46 -5.03 -21.97
N ALA A 616 39.80 -3.96 -21.25
CA ALA A 616 39.54 -3.84 -19.82
C ALA A 616 38.04 -3.80 -19.51
N GLY A 617 37.25 -3.13 -20.33
CA GLY A 617 35.81 -3.06 -20.24
C GLY A 617 35.14 -4.39 -20.56
N GLY A 618 35.62 -5.14 -21.55
CA GLY A 618 35.16 -6.52 -21.78
C GLY A 618 35.38 -7.41 -20.55
N LEU A 619 36.58 -7.34 -19.95
CA LEU A 619 36.87 -8.05 -18.70
C LEU A 619 36.02 -7.55 -17.52
N GLY A 620 35.81 -6.24 -17.42
CA GLY A 620 34.95 -5.61 -16.43
C GLY A 620 33.49 -6.03 -16.58
N ALA A 621 32.99 -6.13 -17.81
CA ALA A 621 31.65 -6.60 -18.10
C ALA A 621 31.47 -8.07 -17.72
N LEU A 622 32.47 -8.92 -17.99
CA LEU A 622 32.47 -10.32 -17.53
C LEU A 622 32.51 -10.42 -16.00
N LEU A 623 33.34 -9.62 -15.33
CA LEU A 623 33.42 -9.59 -13.87
C LEU A 623 32.11 -9.09 -13.24
N GLY A 624 31.54 -8.01 -13.79
CA GLY A 624 30.24 -7.48 -13.37
C GLY A 624 29.12 -8.50 -13.57
N ALA A 625 29.10 -9.19 -14.72
CA ALA A 625 28.13 -10.24 -14.99
C ALA A 625 28.28 -11.43 -14.03
N GLY A 626 29.52 -11.83 -13.72
CA GLY A 626 29.81 -12.85 -12.70
C GLY A 626 29.33 -12.44 -11.30
N LEU A 627 29.53 -11.18 -10.91
CA LEU A 627 29.04 -10.66 -9.64
C LEU A 627 27.51 -10.64 -9.59
N VAL A 628 26.84 -10.21 -10.66
CA VAL A 628 25.38 -10.26 -10.75
C VAL A 628 24.87 -11.69 -10.68
N ALA A 629 25.53 -12.65 -11.34
CA ALA A 629 25.16 -14.06 -11.24
C ALA A 629 25.30 -14.60 -9.81
N ALA A 630 26.35 -14.19 -9.08
CA ALA A 630 26.49 -14.52 -7.67
C ALA A 630 25.39 -13.89 -6.81
N LEU A 631 25.06 -12.61 -7.03
CA LEU A 631 23.96 -11.92 -6.34
C LEU A 631 22.60 -12.55 -6.66
N HIS A 632 22.39 -13.01 -7.88
CA HIS A 632 21.18 -13.72 -8.29
C HIS A 632 21.01 -15.04 -7.51
N ALA A 633 22.11 -15.79 -7.36
CA ALA A 633 22.10 -17.09 -6.68
C ALA A 633 21.89 -16.97 -5.16
N VAL A 634 22.52 -15.97 -4.53
CA VAL A 634 22.38 -15.74 -3.08
C VAL A 634 21.08 -14.99 -2.75
N GLY A 635 20.65 -14.08 -3.61
CA GLY A 635 19.57 -13.14 -3.35
C GLY A 635 20.02 -12.01 -2.41
N VAL A 636 19.66 -10.77 -2.72
CA VAL A 636 19.91 -9.63 -1.81
C VAL A 636 18.70 -9.48 -0.89
N PRO A 637 18.82 -9.71 0.43
CA PRO A 637 17.68 -9.70 1.33
C PRO A 637 17.10 -8.28 1.49
N ALA A 638 15.77 -8.21 1.57
CA ALA A 638 15.04 -7.01 1.92
C ALA A 638 15.28 -6.67 3.40
N SER A 639 15.92 -5.53 3.66
CA SER A 639 16.28 -5.08 5.00
C SER A 639 15.08 -4.50 5.77
N ASN A 640 14.07 -4.01 5.06
CA ASN A 640 12.85 -3.46 5.62
C ASN A 640 11.65 -3.69 4.69
N GLU A 641 10.46 -3.35 5.19
CA GLU A 641 9.18 -3.51 4.50
C GLU A 641 9.12 -2.77 3.16
N PHE A 642 9.73 -1.58 3.09
CA PHE A 642 9.82 -0.80 1.86
C PHE A 642 10.66 -1.52 0.79
N THR A 643 11.83 -2.05 1.16
CA THR A 643 12.66 -2.85 0.23
C THR A 643 11.98 -4.15 -0.17
N ALA A 644 11.20 -4.78 0.71
CA ALA A 644 10.44 -5.99 0.37
C ALA A 644 9.37 -5.70 -0.69
N PHE A 645 8.69 -4.55 -0.57
CA PHE A 645 7.77 -4.07 -1.60
C PHE A 645 8.49 -3.81 -2.94
N MET A 646 9.64 -3.15 -2.91
CA MET A 646 10.42 -2.86 -4.12
C MET A 646 10.95 -4.12 -4.81
N PHE A 647 11.31 -5.14 -4.03
CA PHE A 647 11.89 -6.37 -4.55
C PHE A 647 10.84 -7.39 -5.00
N SER A 648 9.56 -7.12 -4.75
CA SER A 648 8.46 -8.08 -4.93
C SER A 648 8.69 -9.37 -4.14
N GLY A 649 9.15 -9.22 -2.90
CA GLY A 649 9.44 -10.33 -2.00
C GLY A 649 10.64 -10.07 -1.09
N ASP A 650 11.07 -11.13 -0.39
CA ASP A 650 12.16 -11.03 0.59
C ASP A 650 13.56 -10.88 -0.03
N TYR A 651 13.71 -11.14 -1.33
CA TYR A 651 15.02 -11.13 -1.98
C TYR A 651 14.97 -10.47 -3.37
N LEU A 652 15.89 -9.53 -3.62
CA LEU A 652 16.15 -9.03 -4.96
C LEU A 652 17.06 -10.01 -5.71
N ARG A 653 16.63 -10.42 -6.90
CA ARG A 653 17.39 -11.33 -7.78
C ARG A 653 17.72 -10.65 -9.10
N PRO A 654 18.84 -9.90 -9.19
CA PRO A 654 19.20 -9.21 -10.42
C PRO A 654 19.60 -10.19 -11.51
N THR A 655 19.36 -9.81 -12.77
CA THR A 655 19.73 -10.60 -13.95
C THR A 655 20.51 -9.72 -14.91
N VAL A 656 21.43 -10.34 -15.65
CA VAL A 656 22.21 -9.65 -16.68
C VAL A 656 21.51 -9.82 -18.02
N GLU A 657 21.26 -8.69 -18.68
CA GLU A 657 20.75 -8.65 -20.04
C GLU A 657 21.79 -8.06 -20.99
N VAL A 658 21.67 -8.40 -22.27
CA VAL A 658 22.59 -7.92 -23.32
C VAL A 658 22.63 -6.38 -23.36
N ARG A 659 21.50 -5.71 -23.06
CA ARG A 659 21.45 -4.25 -22.98
C ARG A 659 22.42 -3.67 -21.94
N HIS A 660 22.58 -4.33 -20.78
CA HIS A 660 23.45 -3.84 -19.71
C HIS A 660 24.92 -3.90 -20.16
N LEU A 661 25.31 -4.99 -20.84
CA LEU A 661 26.65 -5.15 -21.40
C LEU A 661 26.95 -4.11 -22.49
N LEU A 662 25.98 -3.88 -23.39
CA LEU A 662 26.11 -2.88 -24.45
C LEU A 662 26.19 -1.46 -23.89
N LEU A 663 25.37 -1.12 -22.89
CA LEU A 663 25.43 0.17 -22.20
C LEU A 663 26.78 0.36 -21.51
N ALA A 664 27.29 -0.65 -20.80
CA ALA A 664 28.57 -0.59 -20.12
C ALA A 664 29.74 -0.36 -21.11
N LEU A 665 29.78 -1.12 -22.22
CA LEU A 665 30.77 -0.92 -23.28
C LEU A 665 30.62 0.43 -23.98
N GLY A 666 29.39 0.91 -24.20
CA GLY A 666 29.12 2.25 -24.71
C GLY A 666 29.70 3.34 -23.78
N THR A 667 29.55 3.16 -22.47
CA THR A 667 30.07 4.08 -21.45
C THR A 667 31.60 4.14 -21.49
N VAL A 668 32.28 3.01 -21.71
CA VAL A 668 33.74 2.95 -21.93
C VAL A 668 34.17 3.79 -23.13
N VAL A 669 33.45 3.66 -24.25
CA VAL A 669 33.76 4.45 -25.46
C VAL A 669 33.57 5.94 -25.20
N VAL A 670 32.47 6.33 -24.57
CA VAL A 670 32.17 7.74 -24.25
C VAL A 670 33.22 8.31 -23.30
N ILE A 671 33.47 7.65 -22.16
CA ILE A 671 34.45 8.11 -21.16
C ILE A 671 35.84 8.15 -21.78
N GLY A 672 36.25 7.10 -22.50
CA GLY A 672 37.58 7.03 -23.11
C GLY A 672 37.84 8.09 -24.17
N VAL A 673 36.84 8.44 -24.98
CA VAL A 673 36.94 9.56 -25.92
C VAL A 673 37.03 10.88 -25.16
N LEU A 674 36.12 11.14 -24.22
CA LEU A 674 36.07 12.41 -23.49
C LEU A 674 37.32 12.64 -22.62
N SER A 675 37.84 11.60 -21.95
CA SER A 675 39.01 11.70 -21.08
C SER A 675 40.28 11.96 -21.87
N THR A 676 40.38 11.36 -23.07
CA THR A 676 41.62 11.40 -23.86
C THR A 676 41.64 12.52 -24.88
N PHE A 677 40.49 13.09 -25.26
CA PHE A 677 40.43 14.11 -26.31
C PHE A 677 41.27 15.36 -26.00
N TYR A 678 41.15 15.90 -24.77
CA TYR A 678 41.94 17.06 -24.33
C TYR A 678 43.45 16.78 -24.35
N PRO A 679 43.99 15.76 -23.64
CA PRO A 679 45.43 15.48 -23.65
C PRO A 679 45.94 15.13 -25.05
N ALA A 680 45.18 14.37 -25.84
CA ALA A 680 45.58 14.05 -27.22
C ALA A 680 45.70 15.29 -28.11
N ARG A 681 44.80 16.28 -27.93
CA ARG A 681 44.86 17.56 -28.64
C ARG A 681 46.04 18.41 -28.18
N LEU A 682 46.34 18.41 -26.88
CA LEU A 682 47.52 19.07 -26.32
C LEU A 682 48.80 18.47 -26.93
N ALA A 683 48.93 17.15 -26.91
CA ALA A 683 50.08 16.42 -27.46
C ALA A 683 50.26 16.71 -28.97
N ALA A 684 49.15 16.71 -29.73
CA ALA A 684 49.19 16.97 -31.16
C ALA A 684 49.64 18.41 -31.52
N ARG A 685 49.61 19.36 -30.57
CA ARG A 685 50.00 20.76 -30.80
C ARG A 685 51.48 21.05 -30.54
N ILE A 686 52.19 20.19 -29.80
CA ILE A 686 53.63 20.34 -29.50
C ILE A 686 54.45 20.52 -30.79
N LEU A 687 55.30 21.54 -30.87
CA LEU A 687 56.11 21.76 -32.08
C LEU A 687 57.31 20.80 -32.12
N PRO A 688 57.70 20.26 -33.32
CA PRO A 688 58.87 19.39 -33.42
C PRO A 688 60.16 20.03 -32.88
N ALA A 689 60.32 21.35 -33.08
CA ALA A 689 61.47 22.10 -32.59
C ALA A 689 61.50 22.21 -31.05
N GLU A 690 60.35 22.37 -30.40
CA GLU A 690 60.23 22.41 -28.93
C GLU A 690 60.51 21.04 -28.32
N ALA A 691 59.96 19.98 -28.93
CA ALA A 691 60.15 18.61 -28.47
C ALA A 691 61.61 18.13 -28.54
N MET A 692 62.40 18.64 -29.49
CA MET A 692 63.82 18.30 -29.63
C MET A 692 64.72 19.07 -28.65
N ARG A 693 64.34 20.30 -28.24
CA ARG A 693 65.09 21.11 -27.26
C ARG A 693 64.90 20.66 -25.81
N ALA A 694 63.76 20.06 -25.49
CA ALA A 694 63.44 19.61 -24.14
C ALA A 694 64.30 18.41 -23.63
N GLY A 695 65.21 17.88 -24.45
CA GLY A 695 66.07 16.73 -24.11
C GLY A 695 67.52 17.07 -23.75
N ASP A 696 67.91 18.34 -23.76
CA ASP A 696 69.27 18.82 -23.47
C ASP A 696 69.41 19.43 -22.05
N GLY A 697 68.50 19.09 -21.13
CA GLY A 697 68.45 19.61 -19.76
C GLY A 697 68.51 18.51 -18.70
#